data_AF-A0AAW9SKB1-F1
#
_entry.id   AF-A0AAW9SKB1-F1
#
_cell.length_a   1.000
_cell.length_b   1.000
_cell.length_c   1.000
_cell.angle_alpha   90.00
_cell.angle_beta   90.00
_cell.angle_gamma   90.00
#
_symmetry.space_group_name_H-M   'P 1'
#
loop_
_entity.id
_entity.type
_entity.pdbx_description
1 polymer ?
#
loop_
_entity_poly.entity_id
_entity_poly.type
_entity_poly.pdbx_seq_one_letter_code
_entity_poly.pdbx_strand_id
1 'polypeptide(L)'
;MTEQLIHTSQGYQQIHQWFLKNHWQPFPFQQKTWISYLQGNSGLLNAPTGSGKTYALWMPCLAEYINSVHTSTKSTHKGLQVLWITPLRALTKDIHRAMEEACRALDVPWRIAFRTGDTSTKERQAQKKDMPECLITTPESLHILLATKGYERFFKNLKAFIVDEWHELLGSKRGVQVELALSKIIGLNPNVKVWGISATIGNLPQAADVLLSPVQKAPHNIIRAHLQKKIKVASILPDRIEKFPWAGHLGIHLANKILPVIQQSKTTLLFTNTRAQTEIWYQKLLEISPDLAGCMAMHHGSLDNEIRTWVEEALHKGILKLVVCTSSLDLGVDFRPVETVIQVGSPKGVARFLQRAGRSGHQPGALSNIYFLPTHSLELIEGAALKQAAYELSHHNHSSSIEHRYPIVKPLDVLVQYLVTLAVSEGFIATQVYQELRNTHAYRSLSNEEWQWILNFITSGGSSLGAYDEFHKVVREGSVYKVTSRKVAMRHRISIGTIVSEPLIKVKYKSGGYIGSVEEYFISSLKAGDVFWFAGRNLEFIRLKEMTAQVQATRKKSGKIPRWMGGRLSLSSQLSQLLRQNLEKAMHSQEPELLAIRPLLELQSRWSVLPKQDEFLIEQVRTSEGYHVFFYPFEGRMVHEVMAALIAYRISQITPITLSIAMNDYGFELLADQEIPLEHALEMDLFTQENLIFDIEQSMNNSEMAKRKFRDIASIAGLIFQGYPGQKKRSRHLQASSQLLFEVFFEYDPENLLVQQAYDEVIRIQLEHNRLVDVLDKIKKQKLLLQKPPKPTPFAFPILVDRLRDQISSESLDTRIQKIQQQLEAFAGEEK
;
A
#
# COMPACT_ATOMS: atom_id res chain seq x y z
N MET A 1 -4.40 -39.27 0.98
CA MET A 1 -3.71 -40.25 1.85
C MET A 1 -4.14 -40.02 3.29
N THR A 2 -4.23 -41.05 4.13
CA THR A 2 -4.45 -40.85 5.58
C THR A 2 -3.19 -40.27 6.22
N GLU A 3 -3.32 -39.62 7.38
CA GLU A 3 -2.19 -39.02 8.11
C GLU A 3 -1.12 -40.05 8.46
N GLN A 4 -1.51 -41.24 8.92
CA GLN A 4 -0.58 -42.35 9.19
C GLN A 4 0.22 -42.79 7.94
N LEU A 5 -0.42 -42.85 6.77
CA LEU A 5 0.26 -43.17 5.51
C LEU A 5 1.22 -42.06 5.07
N ILE A 6 0.92 -40.80 5.41
CA ILE A 6 1.80 -39.67 5.08
C ILE A 6 3.05 -39.70 5.96
N HIS A 7 2.89 -39.92 7.28
CA HIS A 7 4.03 -40.02 8.19
C HIS A 7 4.99 -41.14 7.82
N THR A 8 4.47 -42.25 7.27
CA THR A 8 5.29 -43.39 6.82
C THR A 8 5.78 -43.25 5.37
N SER A 9 5.35 -42.22 4.65
CA SER A 9 5.79 -41.99 3.27
C SER A 9 7.25 -41.59 3.21
N GLN A 10 7.95 -42.07 2.17
CA GLN A 10 9.39 -41.85 2.02
C GLN A 10 9.74 -40.36 1.90
N GLY A 11 8.96 -39.60 1.13
CA GLY A 11 9.16 -38.16 0.97
C GLY A 11 9.06 -37.40 2.29
N TYR A 12 8.09 -37.76 3.15
CA TYR A 12 7.95 -37.15 4.47
C TYR A 12 9.16 -37.46 5.38
N GLN A 13 9.60 -38.72 5.38
CA GLN A 13 10.76 -39.16 6.16
C GLN A 13 12.06 -38.49 5.72
N GLN A 14 12.30 -38.37 4.41
CA GLN A 14 13.50 -37.70 3.88
C GLN A 14 13.55 -36.21 4.24
N ILE A 15 12.42 -35.50 4.15
CA ILE A 15 12.34 -34.10 4.60
C ILE A 15 12.67 -34.00 6.08
N HIS A 16 12.08 -34.87 6.92
CA HIS A 16 12.34 -34.86 8.36
C HIS A 16 13.83 -35.11 8.66
N GLN A 17 14.45 -36.06 7.97
CA GLN A 17 15.89 -36.30 8.07
C GLN A 17 16.73 -35.10 7.62
N TRP A 18 16.32 -34.39 6.57
CA TRP A 18 17.00 -33.18 6.13
C TRP A 18 16.95 -32.07 7.18
N PHE A 19 15.81 -31.85 7.84
CA PHE A 19 15.73 -30.91 8.97
C PHE A 19 16.72 -31.32 10.08
N LEU A 20 16.74 -32.59 10.48
CA LEU A 20 17.65 -33.09 11.51
C LEU A 20 19.14 -32.93 11.13
N LYS A 21 19.50 -33.19 9.86
CA LYS A 21 20.87 -33.00 9.34
C LYS A 21 21.32 -31.54 9.39
N ASN A 22 20.40 -30.60 9.23
CA ASN A 22 20.67 -29.16 9.37
C ASN A 22 20.59 -28.69 10.84
N HIS A 23 20.48 -29.61 11.81
CA HIS A 23 20.26 -29.31 13.22
C HIS A 23 19.00 -28.47 13.48
N TRP A 24 17.97 -28.66 12.66
CA TRP A 24 16.67 -28.00 12.78
C TRP A 24 15.59 -28.99 13.19
N GLN A 25 14.55 -28.47 13.83
CA GLN A 25 13.30 -29.20 14.04
C GLN A 25 12.18 -28.50 13.30
N PRO A 26 11.35 -29.23 12.53
CA PRO A 26 10.22 -28.62 11.85
C PRO A 26 9.18 -28.16 12.87
N PHE A 27 8.64 -26.96 12.67
CA PHE A 27 7.61 -26.43 13.56
C PHE A 27 6.29 -27.22 13.41
N PRO A 28 5.46 -27.27 14.46
CA PRO A 28 4.16 -27.96 14.39
C PRO A 28 3.28 -27.45 13.25
N PHE A 29 3.28 -26.14 12.98
CA PHE A 29 2.50 -25.60 11.87
C PHE A 29 3.04 -26.05 10.50
N GLN A 30 4.36 -26.20 10.34
CA GLN A 30 4.96 -26.70 9.09
C GLN A 30 4.51 -28.14 8.86
N GLN A 31 4.63 -29.00 9.87
CA GLN A 31 4.18 -30.39 9.77
C GLN A 31 2.68 -30.50 9.44
N LYS A 32 1.83 -29.70 10.11
CA LYS A 32 0.39 -29.62 9.81
C LYS A 32 0.13 -29.21 8.36
N THR A 33 0.86 -28.21 7.85
CA THR A 33 0.78 -27.79 6.45
C THR A 33 1.23 -28.90 5.51
N TRP A 34 2.32 -29.61 5.83
CA TRP A 34 2.81 -30.71 5.01
C TRP A 34 1.79 -31.84 4.88
N ILE A 35 1.22 -32.27 6.00
CA ILE A 35 0.20 -33.32 6.05
C ILE A 35 -1.03 -32.88 5.26
N SER A 36 -1.53 -31.66 5.49
CA SER A 36 -2.72 -31.18 4.80
C SER A 36 -2.52 -31.06 3.29
N TYR A 37 -1.36 -30.57 2.84
CA TYR A 37 -1.01 -30.52 1.43
C TYR A 37 -0.95 -31.93 0.81
N LEU A 38 -0.29 -32.89 1.48
CA LEU A 38 -0.15 -34.27 1.00
C LEU A 38 -1.47 -35.06 1.03
N GLN A 39 -2.45 -34.62 1.83
CA GLN A 39 -3.82 -35.12 1.79
C GLN A 39 -4.60 -34.67 0.55
N GLY A 40 -4.10 -33.66 -0.19
CA GLY A 40 -4.77 -33.09 -1.35
C GLY A 40 -5.53 -31.78 -1.06
N ASN A 41 -5.39 -31.22 0.14
CA ASN A 41 -6.16 -30.03 0.53
C ASN A 41 -5.53 -28.73 0.00
N SER A 42 -6.38 -27.72 -0.09
CA SER A 42 -6.04 -26.32 -0.32
C SER A 42 -6.25 -25.50 0.96
N GLY A 43 -5.56 -24.38 1.14
CA GLY A 43 -5.61 -23.66 2.41
C GLY A 43 -4.90 -22.32 2.46
N LEU A 44 -4.91 -21.72 3.65
CA LEU A 44 -4.19 -20.49 3.97
C LEU A 44 -3.30 -20.72 5.19
N LEU A 45 -2.00 -20.53 5.03
CA LEU A 45 -1.03 -20.53 6.12
C LEU A 45 -0.89 -19.12 6.67
N ASN A 46 -1.23 -18.93 7.95
CA ASN A 46 -0.92 -17.73 8.70
C ASN A 46 0.30 -17.94 9.61
N ALA A 47 1.40 -17.25 9.32
CA ALA A 47 2.62 -17.38 10.09
C ALA A 47 3.46 -16.09 10.07
N PRO A 48 4.17 -15.75 11.17
CA PRO A 48 4.97 -14.54 11.24
C PRO A 48 6.17 -14.57 10.29
N THR A 49 6.75 -13.41 10.00
CA THR A 49 7.98 -13.32 9.19
C THR A 49 9.17 -13.96 9.92
N GLY A 50 10.05 -14.63 9.16
CA GLY A 50 11.22 -15.32 9.73
C GLY A 50 10.92 -16.66 10.42
N SER A 51 9.72 -17.25 10.23
CA SER A 51 9.36 -18.54 10.82
C SER A 51 9.59 -19.77 9.93
N GLY A 52 10.22 -19.60 8.76
CA GLY A 52 10.37 -20.69 7.80
C GLY A 52 9.09 -21.02 7.00
N LYS A 53 8.28 -20.00 6.68
CA LYS A 53 7.03 -20.13 5.88
C LYS A 53 7.28 -20.78 4.52
N THR A 54 8.40 -20.47 3.89
CA THR A 54 8.79 -21.05 2.59
C THR A 54 8.86 -22.57 2.69
N TYR A 55 9.52 -23.13 3.70
CA TYR A 55 9.58 -24.58 3.90
C TYR A 55 8.25 -25.22 4.30
N ALA A 56 7.29 -24.46 4.83
CA ALA A 56 5.96 -24.98 5.13
C ALA A 56 5.20 -25.44 3.87
N LEU A 57 5.43 -24.79 2.73
CA LEU A 57 4.76 -25.14 1.46
C LEU A 57 5.70 -25.70 0.39
N TRP A 58 7.00 -25.42 0.46
CA TRP A 58 7.96 -25.98 -0.48
C TRP A 58 8.25 -27.46 -0.22
N MET A 59 8.51 -27.82 1.03
CA MET A 59 8.83 -29.20 1.42
C MET A 59 7.77 -30.22 0.99
N PRO A 60 6.46 -30.00 1.18
CA PRO A 60 5.48 -31.00 0.80
C PRO A 60 5.33 -31.15 -0.72
N CYS A 61 5.71 -30.14 -1.52
CA CYS A 61 5.84 -30.29 -2.98
C CYS A 61 6.95 -31.29 -3.34
N LEU A 62 8.09 -31.21 -2.64
CA LEU A 62 9.21 -32.15 -2.82
C LEU A 62 8.85 -33.56 -2.32
N ALA A 63 8.17 -33.68 -1.18
CA ALA A 63 7.69 -34.99 -0.69
C ALA A 63 6.76 -35.66 -1.70
N GLU A 64 5.83 -34.92 -2.28
CA GLU A 64 4.92 -35.44 -3.29
C GLU A 64 5.68 -35.98 -4.51
N TYR A 65 6.71 -35.25 -4.96
CA TYR A 65 7.59 -35.71 -6.03
C TYR A 65 8.33 -37.00 -5.66
N ILE A 66 9.01 -37.02 -4.50
CA ILE A 66 9.77 -38.18 -4.03
C ILE A 66 8.85 -39.41 -3.95
N ASN A 67 7.68 -39.26 -3.33
CA ASN A 67 6.68 -40.32 -3.24
C ASN A 67 6.23 -40.84 -4.62
N SER A 68 6.13 -39.96 -5.62
CA SER A 68 5.73 -40.34 -6.98
C SER A 68 6.80 -41.13 -7.74
N VAL A 69 8.09 -40.82 -7.54
CA VAL A 69 9.21 -41.52 -8.19
C VAL A 69 9.34 -42.95 -7.66
N HIS A 70 9.13 -43.15 -6.36
CA HIS A 70 9.24 -44.48 -5.74
C HIS A 70 8.05 -45.40 -6.03
N THR A 71 6.92 -44.86 -6.46
CA THR A 71 5.69 -45.62 -6.72
C THR A 71 5.42 -45.89 -8.21
N SER A 72 6.14 -45.23 -9.13
CA SER A 72 5.89 -45.31 -10.57
C SER A 72 7.17 -45.57 -11.37
N THR A 73 7.13 -46.59 -12.25
CA THR A 73 8.23 -46.92 -13.20
C THR A 73 8.23 -46.06 -14.47
N LYS A 74 7.25 -45.16 -14.64
CA LYS A 74 7.20 -44.20 -15.76
C LYS A 74 7.94 -42.92 -15.38
N SER A 75 8.94 -42.54 -16.20
CA SER A 75 9.66 -41.25 -16.16
C SER A 75 8.74 -40.09 -15.78
N THR A 76 8.93 -39.55 -14.58
CA THR A 76 8.06 -38.53 -13.99
C THR A 76 8.29 -37.16 -14.67
N HIS A 77 7.32 -36.81 -15.52
CA HIS A 77 6.86 -35.49 -15.97
C HIS A 77 7.88 -34.33 -16.04
N LYS A 78 8.28 -34.00 -17.28
CA LYS A 78 8.91 -32.73 -17.67
C LYS A 78 7.89 -31.59 -17.63
N GLY A 79 8.31 -30.41 -17.16
CA GLY A 79 7.54 -29.15 -17.22
C GLY A 79 7.03 -28.66 -15.86
N LEU A 80 6.27 -27.56 -15.89
CA LEU A 80 5.85 -26.83 -14.70
C LEU A 80 4.95 -27.65 -13.77
N GLN A 81 5.35 -27.77 -12.51
CA GLN A 81 4.62 -28.47 -11.44
C GLN A 81 4.22 -27.53 -10.29
N VAL A 82 5.03 -26.52 -9.98
CA VAL A 82 4.75 -25.55 -8.91
C VAL A 82 4.82 -24.13 -9.46
N LEU A 83 3.75 -23.36 -9.25
CA LEU A 83 3.70 -21.94 -9.55
C LEU A 83 3.65 -21.14 -8.24
N TRP A 84 4.66 -20.33 -8.00
CA TRP A 84 4.79 -19.51 -6.78
C TRP A 84 4.62 -18.03 -7.13
N ILE A 85 3.53 -17.43 -6.68
CA ILE A 85 3.19 -16.03 -6.92
C ILE A 85 3.72 -15.18 -5.77
N THR A 86 4.45 -14.11 -6.10
CA THR A 86 4.88 -13.11 -5.11
C THR A 86 4.41 -11.71 -5.52
N PRO A 87 3.98 -10.85 -4.56
CA PRO A 87 3.66 -9.46 -4.84
C PRO A 87 4.88 -8.62 -5.20
N LEU A 88 6.09 -8.99 -4.73
CA LEU A 88 7.29 -8.15 -4.83
C LEU A 88 8.46 -8.87 -5.48
N ARG A 89 9.23 -8.10 -6.26
CA ARG A 89 10.37 -8.64 -7.02
C ARG A 89 11.56 -8.99 -6.13
N ALA A 90 11.80 -8.22 -5.08
CA ALA A 90 12.95 -8.38 -4.19
C ALA A 90 12.96 -9.73 -3.44
N LEU A 91 11.78 -10.33 -3.20
CA LEU A 91 11.62 -11.63 -2.51
C LEU A 91 12.07 -12.84 -3.34
N THR A 92 12.23 -12.67 -4.65
CA THR A 92 12.42 -13.82 -5.54
C THR A 92 13.76 -14.54 -5.34
N LYS A 93 14.84 -13.83 -4.99
CA LYS A 93 16.18 -14.43 -4.85
C LYS A 93 16.33 -15.33 -3.62
N ASP A 94 15.84 -14.89 -2.46
CA ASP A 94 15.98 -15.67 -1.23
C ASP A 94 15.12 -16.93 -1.24
N ILE A 95 13.88 -16.81 -1.72
CA ILE A 95 13.00 -17.97 -1.93
C ILE A 95 13.65 -18.94 -2.91
N HIS A 96 14.17 -18.43 -4.03
CA HIS A 96 14.85 -19.24 -5.04
C HIS A 96 16.03 -20.01 -4.45
N ARG A 97 16.94 -19.33 -3.72
CA ARG A 97 18.07 -19.98 -3.05
C ARG A 97 17.63 -21.06 -2.06
N ALA A 98 16.67 -20.74 -1.18
CA ALA A 98 16.18 -21.69 -0.20
C ALA A 98 15.53 -22.92 -0.84
N MET A 99 14.84 -22.73 -1.97
CA MET A 99 14.25 -23.82 -2.75
C MET A 99 15.33 -24.68 -3.43
N GLU A 100 16.35 -24.07 -4.03
CA GLU A 100 17.46 -24.78 -4.69
C GLU A 100 18.30 -25.59 -3.71
N GLU A 101 18.61 -25.04 -2.54
CA GLU A 101 19.32 -25.73 -1.47
C GLU A 101 18.56 -27.00 -1.03
N ALA A 102 17.24 -26.88 -0.85
CA ALA A 102 16.39 -28.02 -0.50
C ALA A 102 16.34 -29.08 -1.61
N CYS A 103 16.20 -28.66 -2.89
CA CYS A 103 16.22 -29.60 -4.02
C CYS A 103 17.54 -30.36 -4.11
N ARG A 104 18.67 -29.65 -4.02
CA ARG A 104 20.00 -30.27 -4.07
C ARG A 104 20.22 -31.26 -2.94
N ALA A 105 19.78 -30.92 -1.72
CA ALA A 105 20.00 -31.75 -0.55
C ALA A 105 19.06 -32.98 -0.47
N LEU A 106 17.93 -32.94 -1.19
CA LEU A 106 16.96 -34.03 -1.29
C LEU A 106 17.07 -34.79 -2.63
N ASP A 107 18.12 -34.53 -3.41
CA ASP A 107 18.35 -35.13 -4.74
C ASP A 107 17.15 -35.00 -5.70
N VAL A 108 16.41 -33.89 -5.60
CA VAL A 108 15.28 -33.59 -6.48
C VAL A 108 15.79 -32.81 -7.70
N PRO A 109 15.70 -33.36 -8.93
CA PRO A 109 16.28 -32.76 -10.13
C PRO A 109 15.39 -31.66 -10.73
N TRP A 110 14.81 -30.80 -9.89
CA TRP A 110 13.91 -29.73 -10.31
C TRP A 110 14.68 -28.45 -10.62
N ARG A 111 14.34 -27.83 -11.74
CA ARG A 111 14.78 -26.47 -12.06
C ARG A 111 13.81 -25.49 -11.45
N ILE A 112 14.35 -24.50 -10.76
CA ILE A 112 13.58 -23.39 -10.18
C ILE A 112 14.02 -22.13 -10.93
N ALA A 113 13.07 -21.39 -11.48
CA ALA A 113 13.39 -20.13 -12.16
C ALA A 113 12.42 -19.02 -11.77
N PHE A 114 12.87 -17.78 -11.94
CA PHE A 114 12.06 -16.58 -11.77
C PHE A 114 11.58 -16.02 -13.11
N ARG A 115 10.38 -15.47 -13.13
CA ARG A 115 9.84 -14.69 -14.26
C ARG A 115 9.18 -13.43 -13.75
N THR A 116 9.88 -12.31 -13.87
CA THR A 116 9.42 -10.99 -13.46
C THR A 116 9.64 -9.97 -14.57
N GLY A 117 9.30 -8.71 -14.29
CA GLY A 117 9.63 -7.59 -15.17
C GLY A 117 11.12 -7.47 -15.50
N ASP A 118 12.00 -7.98 -14.62
CA ASP A 118 13.46 -7.87 -14.74
C ASP A 118 14.11 -9.06 -15.47
N THR A 119 13.35 -10.16 -15.71
CA THR A 119 13.85 -11.31 -16.48
C THR A 119 14.13 -10.91 -17.93
N SER A 120 15.31 -11.31 -18.44
CA SER A 120 15.72 -10.96 -19.79
C SER A 120 14.82 -11.59 -20.85
N THR A 121 14.73 -10.95 -22.03
CA THR A 121 13.98 -11.52 -23.16
C THR A 121 14.51 -12.90 -23.56
N LYS A 122 15.83 -13.12 -23.47
CA LYS A 122 16.47 -14.42 -23.77
C LYS A 122 15.97 -15.52 -22.83
N GLU A 123 15.98 -15.29 -21.52
CA GLU A 123 15.49 -16.23 -20.52
C GLU A 123 13.99 -16.49 -20.67
N ARG A 124 13.18 -15.45 -20.91
CA ARG A 124 11.73 -15.60 -21.13
C ARG A 124 11.40 -16.51 -22.30
N GLN A 125 12.20 -16.47 -23.38
CA GLN A 125 12.04 -17.35 -24.54
C GLN A 125 12.51 -18.77 -24.26
N ALA A 126 13.59 -18.95 -23.50
CA ALA A 126 14.05 -20.26 -23.07
C ALA A 126 12.99 -20.96 -22.20
N GLN A 127 12.48 -20.27 -21.18
CA GLN A 127 11.41 -20.75 -20.31
C GLN A 127 10.15 -21.14 -21.09
N LYS A 128 9.77 -20.37 -22.12
CA LYS A 128 8.59 -20.67 -22.95
C LYS A 128 8.72 -21.98 -23.74
N LYS A 129 9.95 -22.31 -24.17
CA LYS A 129 10.25 -23.55 -24.90
C LYS A 129 10.32 -24.74 -23.95
N ASP A 130 10.94 -24.53 -22.79
CA ASP A 130 11.19 -25.56 -21.79
C ASP A 130 10.98 -24.94 -20.39
N MET A 131 9.80 -25.22 -19.81
CA MET A 131 9.40 -24.63 -18.54
C MET A 131 10.13 -25.31 -17.38
N PRO A 132 10.57 -24.54 -16.37
CA PRO A 132 11.11 -25.12 -15.14
C PRO A 132 10.00 -25.84 -14.36
N GLU A 133 10.39 -26.78 -13.51
CA GLU A 133 9.47 -27.53 -12.64
C GLU A 133 8.85 -26.61 -11.58
N CYS A 134 9.59 -25.58 -11.13
CA CYS A 134 9.06 -24.49 -10.30
C CYS A 134 9.28 -23.13 -10.95
N LEU A 135 8.22 -22.32 -11.05
CA LEU A 135 8.29 -20.95 -11.51
C LEU A 135 7.84 -19.98 -10.42
N ILE A 136 8.76 -19.11 -9.99
CA ILE A 136 8.46 -17.96 -9.12
C ILE A 136 8.13 -16.76 -10.02
N THR A 137 6.94 -16.19 -9.88
CA THR A 137 6.46 -15.13 -10.78
C THR A 137 5.63 -14.07 -10.05
N THR A 138 5.27 -13.02 -10.77
CA THR A 138 4.37 -11.95 -10.32
C THR A 138 3.00 -12.09 -10.99
N PRO A 139 1.91 -11.51 -10.43
CA PRO A 139 0.60 -11.51 -11.07
C PRO A 139 0.63 -11.02 -12.52
N GLU A 140 1.37 -9.93 -12.78
CA GLU A 140 1.50 -9.36 -14.12
C GLU A 140 2.21 -10.31 -15.09
N SER A 141 3.31 -10.93 -14.64
CA SER A 141 4.07 -11.87 -15.48
C SER A 141 3.30 -13.17 -15.74
N LEU A 142 2.41 -13.58 -14.83
CA LEU A 142 1.47 -14.67 -15.05
C LEU A 142 0.46 -14.36 -16.15
N HIS A 143 -0.12 -13.15 -16.16
CA HIS A 143 -1.03 -12.73 -17.24
C HIS A 143 -0.32 -12.65 -18.60
N ILE A 144 0.97 -12.28 -18.63
CA ILE A 144 1.79 -12.36 -19.85
C ILE A 144 1.95 -13.83 -20.33
N LEU A 145 2.05 -14.80 -19.42
CA LEU A 145 2.03 -16.22 -19.79
C LEU A 145 0.67 -16.63 -20.37
N LEU A 146 -0.44 -16.18 -19.78
CA LEU A 146 -1.79 -16.42 -20.32
C LEU A 146 -1.99 -15.76 -21.69
N ALA A 147 -1.34 -14.61 -21.96
CA ALA A 147 -1.35 -13.92 -23.25
C ALA A 147 -0.51 -14.62 -24.35
N THR A 148 0.02 -15.81 -24.06
CA THR A 148 0.89 -16.58 -24.95
C THR A 148 0.10 -17.71 -25.62
N LYS A 149 0.23 -17.85 -26.94
CA LYS A 149 -0.34 -19.00 -27.67
C LYS A 149 0.16 -20.34 -27.11
N GLY A 150 -0.77 -21.27 -26.93
CA GLY A 150 -0.57 -22.59 -26.34
C GLY A 150 -0.31 -22.57 -24.84
N TYR A 151 -0.74 -21.54 -24.10
CA TYR A 151 -0.45 -21.41 -22.67
C TYR A 151 -0.95 -22.59 -21.82
N GLU A 152 -2.04 -23.24 -22.23
CA GLU A 152 -2.65 -24.37 -21.52
C GLU A 152 -1.65 -25.50 -21.25
N ARG A 153 -0.72 -25.73 -22.18
CA ARG A 153 0.33 -26.74 -22.06
C ARG A 153 1.24 -26.51 -20.86
N PHE A 154 1.38 -25.26 -20.41
CA PHE A 154 2.21 -24.93 -19.25
C PHE A 154 1.56 -25.37 -17.95
N PHE A 155 0.23 -25.37 -17.87
CA PHE A 155 -0.49 -25.57 -16.61
C PHE A 155 -1.12 -26.96 -16.47
N LYS A 156 -1.13 -27.76 -17.55
CA LYS A 156 -1.71 -29.11 -17.58
C LYS A 156 -1.19 -30.05 -16.49
N ASN A 157 0.10 -29.94 -16.14
CA ASN A 157 0.74 -30.80 -15.15
C ASN A 157 0.94 -30.11 -13.79
N LEU A 158 0.39 -28.89 -13.62
CA LEU A 158 0.53 -28.12 -12.39
C LEU A 158 -0.07 -28.89 -11.20
N LYS A 159 0.68 -28.95 -10.10
CA LYS A 159 0.28 -29.61 -8.86
C LYS A 159 -0.07 -28.60 -7.77
N ALA A 160 0.67 -27.48 -7.72
CA ALA A 160 0.49 -26.45 -6.71
C ALA A 160 0.49 -25.04 -7.31
N PHE A 161 -0.43 -24.22 -6.82
CA PHE A 161 -0.49 -22.78 -7.02
C PHE A 161 -0.36 -22.12 -5.64
N ILE A 162 0.78 -21.50 -5.38
CA ILE A 162 1.11 -20.93 -4.07
C ILE A 162 1.17 -19.41 -4.20
N VAL A 163 0.45 -18.70 -3.34
CA VAL A 163 0.44 -17.23 -3.30
C VAL A 163 1.09 -16.75 -2.02
N ASP A 164 2.29 -16.22 -2.14
CA ASP A 164 3.02 -15.66 -1.01
C ASP A 164 2.55 -14.24 -0.70
N GLU A 165 2.64 -13.87 0.58
CA GLU A 165 2.21 -12.58 1.14
C GLU A 165 0.82 -12.13 0.62
N TRP A 166 -0.17 -13.03 0.68
CA TRP A 166 -1.52 -12.83 0.14
C TRP A 166 -2.22 -11.56 0.66
N HIS A 167 -1.96 -11.15 1.91
CA HIS A 167 -2.53 -9.94 2.51
C HIS A 167 -2.16 -8.65 1.76
N GLU A 168 -1.03 -8.63 1.06
CA GLU A 168 -0.63 -7.47 0.24
C GLU A 168 -1.38 -7.41 -1.09
N LEU A 169 -1.85 -8.56 -1.59
CA LEU A 169 -2.58 -8.66 -2.85
C LEU A 169 -4.08 -8.50 -2.65
N LEU A 170 -4.63 -9.01 -1.54
CA LEU A 170 -6.06 -9.10 -1.27
C LEU A 170 -6.83 -7.80 -1.54
N GLY A 171 -6.32 -6.67 -1.04
CA GLY A 171 -6.95 -5.35 -1.19
C GLY A 171 -6.57 -4.58 -2.45
N SER A 172 -6.13 -5.26 -3.52
CA SER A 172 -5.60 -4.62 -4.72
C SER A 172 -6.10 -5.26 -6.01
N LYS A 173 -6.07 -4.48 -7.11
CA LYS A 173 -6.36 -4.99 -8.46
C LYS A 173 -5.40 -6.11 -8.90
N ARG A 174 -4.21 -6.18 -8.29
CA ARG A 174 -3.24 -7.27 -8.49
C ARG A 174 -3.73 -8.58 -7.86
N GLY A 175 -4.42 -8.53 -6.73
CA GLY A 175 -5.10 -9.69 -6.16
C GLY A 175 -6.18 -10.24 -7.09
N VAL A 176 -6.96 -9.34 -7.70
CA VAL A 176 -7.97 -9.73 -8.70
C VAL A 176 -7.33 -10.38 -9.93
N GLN A 177 -6.15 -9.92 -10.37
CA GLN A 177 -5.39 -10.62 -11.41
C GLN A 177 -5.02 -12.05 -10.99
N VAL A 178 -4.65 -12.29 -9.73
CA VAL A 178 -4.39 -13.64 -9.22
C VAL A 178 -5.66 -14.48 -9.23
N GLU A 179 -6.79 -13.95 -8.77
CA GLU A 179 -8.09 -14.65 -8.80
C GLU A 179 -8.48 -15.09 -10.23
N LEU A 180 -8.36 -14.18 -11.20
CA LEU A 180 -8.68 -14.46 -12.60
C LEU A 180 -7.78 -15.54 -13.21
N ALA A 181 -6.47 -15.42 -12.99
CA ALA A 181 -5.51 -16.41 -13.49
C ALA A 181 -5.71 -17.78 -12.82
N LEU A 182 -5.96 -17.78 -11.51
CA LEU A 182 -6.24 -19.00 -10.76
C LEU A 182 -7.51 -19.68 -11.25
N SER A 183 -8.61 -18.93 -11.43
CA SER A 183 -9.86 -19.47 -11.97
C SER A 183 -9.65 -20.13 -13.33
N LYS A 184 -8.86 -19.50 -14.21
CA LYS A 184 -8.52 -20.11 -15.50
C LYS A 184 -7.73 -21.40 -15.37
N ILE A 185 -6.73 -21.41 -14.49
CA ILE A 185 -5.88 -22.58 -14.24
C ILE A 185 -6.69 -23.73 -13.66
N ILE A 186 -7.62 -23.46 -12.73
CA ILE A 186 -8.51 -24.49 -12.18
C ILE A 186 -9.46 -25.02 -13.25
N GLY A 187 -10.00 -24.15 -14.11
CA GLY A 187 -10.80 -24.58 -15.27
C GLY A 187 -10.05 -25.54 -16.20
N LEU A 188 -8.73 -25.39 -16.33
CA LEU A 188 -7.86 -26.30 -17.09
C LEU A 188 -7.45 -27.56 -16.32
N ASN A 189 -7.23 -27.44 -15.02
CA ASN A 189 -6.77 -28.51 -14.14
C ASN A 189 -7.40 -28.39 -12.74
N PRO A 190 -8.54 -29.07 -12.51
CA PRO A 190 -9.26 -29.00 -11.24
C PRO A 190 -8.54 -29.63 -10.04
N ASN A 191 -7.41 -30.32 -10.26
CA ASN A 191 -6.65 -31.03 -9.21
C ASN A 191 -5.51 -30.19 -8.63
N VAL A 192 -5.33 -28.94 -9.09
CA VAL A 192 -4.31 -28.03 -8.55
C VAL A 192 -4.63 -27.71 -7.09
N LYS A 193 -3.66 -27.88 -6.20
CA LYS A 193 -3.74 -27.43 -4.81
C LYS A 193 -3.42 -25.96 -4.73
N VAL A 194 -4.27 -25.20 -4.05
CA VAL A 194 -4.12 -23.75 -3.87
C VAL A 194 -3.73 -23.45 -2.44
N TRP A 195 -2.64 -22.73 -2.26
CA TRP A 195 -2.18 -22.33 -0.93
C TRP A 195 -1.80 -20.86 -0.87
N GLY A 196 -2.27 -20.16 0.14
CA GLY A 196 -1.80 -18.81 0.44
C GLY A 196 -0.87 -18.79 1.64
N ILE A 197 0.07 -17.83 1.67
CA ILE A 197 0.87 -17.49 2.84
C ILE A 197 0.53 -16.06 3.25
N SER A 198 0.26 -15.83 4.53
CA SER A 198 -0.01 -14.49 5.06
C SER A 198 0.59 -14.31 6.45
N ALA A 199 1.19 -13.17 6.74
CA ALA A 199 1.72 -12.87 8.07
C ALA A 199 0.74 -12.08 8.93
N THR A 200 0.36 -10.89 8.48
CA THR A 200 -0.31 -9.87 9.28
C THR A 200 -1.59 -9.44 8.58
N ILE A 201 -2.72 -10.03 8.97
CA ILE A 201 -4.05 -9.64 8.48
C ILE A 201 -5.11 -9.91 9.55
N GLY A 202 -5.99 -8.94 9.81
CA GLY A 202 -7.03 -9.11 10.83
C GLY A 202 -8.25 -9.92 10.35
N ASN A 203 -8.56 -9.92 9.05
CA ASN A 203 -9.70 -10.64 8.43
C ASN A 203 -9.27 -11.95 7.73
N LEU A 204 -8.56 -12.82 8.44
CA LEU A 204 -7.99 -14.06 7.90
C LEU A 204 -9.01 -15.02 7.24
N PRO A 205 -10.22 -15.25 7.79
CA PRO A 205 -11.23 -16.09 7.13
C PRO A 205 -11.63 -15.56 5.75
N GLN A 206 -11.96 -14.26 5.66
CA GLN A 206 -12.29 -13.62 4.38
C GLN A 206 -11.12 -13.71 3.38
N ALA A 207 -9.88 -13.57 3.86
CA ALA A 207 -8.71 -13.73 3.01
C ALA A 207 -8.60 -15.15 2.43
N ALA A 208 -8.90 -16.17 3.22
CA ALA A 208 -8.93 -17.57 2.76
C ALA A 208 -10.06 -17.80 1.74
N ASP A 209 -11.26 -17.31 2.05
CA ASP A 209 -12.44 -17.45 1.18
C ASP A 209 -12.20 -16.81 -0.20
N VAL A 210 -11.57 -15.63 -0.25
CA VAL A 210 -11.28 -14.93 -1.51
C VAL A 210 -10.29 -15.74 -2.36
N LEU A 211 -9.17 -16.20 -1.77
CA LEU A 211 -8.16 -16.97 -2.50
C LEU A 211 -8.70 -18.32 -2.98
N LEU A 212 -9.49 -18.99 -2.15
CA LEU A 212 -9.98 -20.33 -2.38
C LEU A 212 -11.33 -20.37 -3.11
N SER A 213 -11.94 -19.21 -3.39
CA SER A 213 -13.23 -19.11 -4.10
C SER A 213 -13.28 -19.96 -5.38
N PRO A 214 -12.21 -20.03 -6.22
CA PRO A 214 -12.23 -20.86 -7.41
C PRO A 214 -12.14 -22.38 -7.15
N VAL A 215 -11.81 -22.82 -5.94
CA VAL A 215 -11.58 -24.24 -5.57
C VAL A 215 -12.89 -24.88 -5.10
N GLN A 216 -13.40 -25.85 -5.86
CA GLN A 216 -14.70 -26.49 -5.59
C GLN A 216 -14.67 -27.62 -4.53
N LYS A 217 -13.48 -28.08 -4.09
CA LYS A 217 -13.33 -29.26 -3.21
C LYS A 217 -12.71 -28.89 -1.85
N ALA A 218 -13.37 -29.37 -0.78
CA ALA A 218 -12.92 -29.47 0.62
C ALA A 218 -12.86 -28.16 1.43
N PRO A 219 -13.08 -28.21 2.77
CA PRO A 219 -13.19 -27.01 3.60
C PRO A 219 -11.89 -26.18 3.59
N HIS A 220 -12.04 -24.86 3.66
CA HIS A 220 -10.93 -23.90 3.71
C HIS A 220 -10.04 -24.18 4.92
N ASN A 221 -8.88 -24.80 4.70
CA ASN A 221 -7.98 -25.12 5.82
C ASN A 221 -7.13 -23.90 6.18
N ILE A 222 -7.38 -23.31 7.34
CA ILE A 222 -6.58 -22.20 7.87
C ILE A 222 -5.63 -22.75 8.92
N ILE A 223 -4.34 -22.76 8.60
CA ILE A 223 -3.29 -23.21 9.51
C ILE A 223 -2.62 -21.99 10.13
N ARG A 224 -2.67 -21.87 11.45
CA ARG A 224 -2.05 -20.76 12.19
C ARG A 224 -0.78 -21.24 12.89
N ALA A 225 0.30 -20.48 12.73
CA ALA A 225 1.51 -20.65 13.51
C ALA A 225 1.35 -19.96 14.86
N HIS A 226 1.42 -20.73 15.94
CA HIS A 226 1.46 -20.21 17.30
C HIS A 226 2.91 -19.96 17.72
N LEU A 227 3.55 -19.00 17.05
CA LEU A 227 4.93 -18.60 17.35
C LEU A 227 4.95 -17.23 18.00
N GLN A 228 5.50 -17.15 19.20
CA GLN A 228 5.75 -15.88 19.88
C GLN A 228 7.03 -15.25 19.31
N LYS A 229 6.88 -14.23 18.46
CA LYS A 229 8.00 -13.41 18.03
C LYS A 229 8.23 -12.31 19.07
N LYS A 230 9.43 -12.27 19.66
CA LYS A 230 9.81 -11.23 20.62
C LYS A 230 10.17 -9.97 19.83
N ILE A 231 9.39 -8.91 20.00
CA ILE A 231 9.65 -7.60 19.40
C ILE A 231 9.95 -6.61 20.53
N LYS A 232 11.15 -6.03 20.51
CA LYS A 232 11.51 -4.94 21.40
C LYS A 232 11.31 -3.62 20.64
N VAL A 233 10.32 -2.86 21.09
CA VAL A 233 10.05 -1.51 20.59
C VAL A 233 10.62 -0.50 21.59
N ALA A 234 11.39 0.45 21.08
CA ALA A 234 11.89 1.58 21.86
C ALA A 234 11.69 2.88 21.07
N SER A 235 11.30 3.96 21.73
CA SER A 235 11.19 5.27 21.08
C SER A 235 12.45 6.11 21.30
N ILE A 236 12.86 6.86 20.27
CA ILE A 236 13.90 7.87 20.37
C ILE A 236 13.26 9.14 20.92
N LEU A 237 13.52 9.44 22.19
CA LEU A 237 12.90 10.58 22.86
C LEU A 237 13.68 11.89 22.60
N PRO A 238 12.98 12.98 22.25
CA PRO A 238 13.59 14.30 22.19
C PRO A 238 13.99 14.78 23.60
N ASP A 239 15.03 15.62 23.69
CA ASP A 239 15.49 16.17 24.99
C ASP A 239 14.50 17.18 25.58
N ARG A 240 13.74 17.86 24.70
CA ARG A 240 12.71 18.81 25.05
C ARG A 240 11.48 18.56 24.22
N ILE A 241 10.32 18.67 24.84
CA ILE A 241 9.03 18.43 24.20
C ILE A 241 8.43 19.78 23.85
N GLU A 242 8.22 19.99 22.55
CA GLU A 242 7.50 21.15 22.06
C GLU A 242 6.04 21.04 22.51
N LYS A 243 5.54 22.07 23.21
CA LYS A 243 4.14 22.15 23.66
C LYS A 243 3.17 22.47 22.54
N PHE A 244 3.65 23.10 21.47
CA PHE A 244 2.92 23.40 20.25
C PHE A 244 3.64 22.71 19.08
N PRO A 245 3.48 21.39 18.92
CA PRO A 245 4.19 20.64 17.89
C PRO A 245 3.54 20.91 16.54
N TRP A 246 4.33 20.95 15.47
CA TRP A 246 3.79 21.04 14.12
C TRP A 246 4.22 19.89 13.23
N ALA A 247 3.29 19.46 12.39
CA ALA A 247 3.49 18.37 11.46
C ALA A 247 4.39 18.82 10.28
N GLY A 248 5.29 17.93 9.85
CA GLY A 248 6.15 18.09 8.68
C GLY A 248 7.58 18.54 8.97
N HIS A 249 8.03 18.45 10.22
CA HIS A 249 9.44 18.17 10.50
C HIS A 249 9.81 16.79 9.95
N LEU A 250 11.05 16.64 9.49
CA LEU A 250 11.56 15.36 9.01
C LEU A 250 12.13 14.48 10.14
N GLY A 251 12.00 14.90 11.41
CA GLY A 251 12.66 14.26 12.55
C GLY A 251 14.19 14.43 12.58
N ILE A 252 14.74 15.22 11.64
CA ILE A 252 16.18 15.40 11.43
C ILE A 252 16.91 15.96 12.66
N HIS A 253 16.25 16.76 13.49
CA HIS A 253 16.85 17.27 14.73
C HIS A 253 17.26 16.14 15.70
N LEU A 254 16.64 14.95 15.58
CA LEU A 254 16.98 13.75 16.34
C LEU A 254 18.02 12.86 15.64
N ALA A 255 18.56 13.25 14.49
CA ALA A 255 19.50 12.41 13.73
C ALA A 255 20.75 12.04 14.54
N ASN A 256 21.25 12.95 15.40
CA ASN A 256 22.37 12.65 16.28
C ASN A 256 22.04 11.55 17.31
N LYS A 257 20.78 11.44 17.76
CA LYS A 257 20.36 10.44 18.75
C LYS A 257 20.31 9.02 18.20
N ILE A 258 20.23 8.85 16.88
CA ILE A 258 20.24 7.52 16.24
C ILE A 258 21.63 7.04 15.87
N LEU A 259 22.65 7.90 15.86
CA LEU A 259 24.03 7.47 15.56
C LEU A 259 24.55 6.39 16.52
N PRO A 260 24.35 6.47 17.86
CA PRO A 260 24.76 5.40 18.76
C PRO A 260 24.06 4.08 18.46
N VAL A 261 22.76 4.14 18.11
CA VAL A 261 21.98 2.96 17.72
C VAL A 261 22.57 2.33 16.46
N ILE A 262 22.87 3.14 15.44
CA ILE A 262 23.49 2.68 14.19
C ILE A 262 24.87 2.07 14.47
N GLN A 263 25.69 2.70 15.29
CA GLN A 263 27.05 2.26 15.60
C GLN A 263 27.09 0.92 16.36
N GLN A 264 26.16 0.71 17.29
CA GLN A 264 26.05 -0.52 18.09
C GLN A 264 25.55 -1.73 17.29
N SER A 265 24.81 -1.50 16.20
CA SER A 265 24.24 -2.58 15.38
C SER A 265 25.13 -2.93 14.20
N LYS A 266 25.24 -4.20 13.82
CA LYS A 266 26.02 -4.64 12.66
C LYS A 266 25.49 -4.05 11.35
N THR A 267 24.18 -4.17 11.13
CA THR A 267 23.47 -3.57 10.01
C THR A 267 22.12 -3.02 10.49
N THR A 268 21.80 -1.80 10.05
CA THR A 268 20.57 -1.09 10.38
C THR A 268 19.77 -0.75 9.13
N LEU A 269 18.45 -0.93 9.18
CA LEU A 269 17.53 -0.39 8.18
C LEU A 269 16.81 0.84 8.75
N LEU A 270 16.90 1.98 8.06
CA LEU A 270 16.17 3.20 8.44
C LEU A 270 15.06 3.44 7.42
N PHE A 271 13.81 3.22 7.85
CA PHE A 271 12.62 3.43 7.03
C PHE A 271 12.12 4.86 7.10
N THR A 272 11.82 5.39 5.92
CA THR A 272 11.12 6.66 5.71
C THR A 272 9.88 6.43 4.85
N ASN A 273 8.91 7.35 4.88
CA ASN A 273 7.64 7.15 4.18
C ASN A 273 7.70 7.55 2.71
N THR A 274 8.61 8.46 2.32
CA THR A 274 8.74 8.92 0.93
C THR A 274 10.17 8.87 0.41
N ARG A 275 10.33 8.83 -0.91
CA ARG A 275 11.66 8.85 -1.57
C ARG A 275 12.44 10.12 -1.24
N ALA A 276 11.75 11.26 -1.23
CA ALA A 276 12.36 12.54 -0.85
C ALA A 276 12.87 12.51 0.59
N GLN A 277 12.11 11.92 1.52
CA GLN A 277 12.58 11.74 2.90
C GLN A 277 13.82 10.84 2.97
N THR A 278 13.84 9.74 2.21
CA THR A 278 15.00 8.84 2.12
C THR A 278 16.26 9.61 1.71
N GLU A 279 16.19 10.40 0.64
CA GLU A 279 17.33 11.18 0.15
C GLU A 279 17.79 12.22 1.16
N ILE A 280 16.86 12.95 1.80
CA ILE A 280 17.20 13.97 2.79
C ILE A 280 17.87 13.34 4.02
N TRP A 281 17.32 12.23 4.54
CA TRP A 281 17.91 11.52 5.67
C TRP A 281 19.30 10.97 5.34
N TYR A 282 19.49 10.41 4.14
CA TYR A 282 20.79 9.94 3.69
C TYR A 282 21.83 11.07 3.67
N GLN A 283 21.51 12.22 3.08
CA GLN A 283 22.40 13.38 3.05
C GLN A 283 22.70 13.89 4.46
N LYS A 284 21.67 14.04 5.30
CA LYS A 284 21.84 14.53 6.66
C LYS A 284 22.73 13.64 7.52
N LEU A 285 22.58 12.32 7.38
CA LEU A 285 23.41 11.36 8.11
C LEU A 285 24.88 11.41 7.66
N LEU A 286 25.15 11.62 6.37
CA LEU A 286 26.52 11.86 5.89
C LEU A 286 27.09 13.18 6.41
N GLU A 287 26.30 14.23 6.47
CA GLU A 287 26.75 15.54 7.00
C GLU A 287 27.18 15.44 8.46
N ILE A 288 26.40 14.76 9.30
CA ILE A 288 26.68 14.67 10.75
C ILE A 288 27.67 13.56 11.10
N SER A 289 27.82 12.55 10.24
CA SER A 289 28.72 11.42 10.44
C SER A 289 29.35 11.01 9.11
N PRO A 290 30.39 11.73 8.65
CA PRO A 290 31.09 11.43 7.40
C PRO A 290 31.65 10.00 7.32
N ASP A 291 31.95 9.38 8.46
CA ASP A 291 32.44 7.99 8.57
C ASP A 291 31.45 6.93 8.03
N LEU A 292 30.17 7.29 7.86
CA LEU A 292 29.19 6.42 7.21
C LEU A 292 29.39 6.34 5.68
N ALA A 293 30.22 7.20 5.09
CA ALA A 293 30.56 7.16 3.68
C ALA A 293 31.18 5.81 3.31
N GLY A 294 30.70 5.19 2.23
CA GLY A 294 31.12 3.85 1.81
C GLY A 294 30.49 2.69 2.59
N CYS A 295 29.91 2.95 3.77
CA CYS A 295 29.20 1.95 4.58
C CYS A 295 27.68 2.16 4.64
N MET A 296 27.16 3.18 3.95
CA MET A 296 25.74 3.52 3.87
C MET A 296 25.22 3.57 2.41
N ALA A 297 24.00 3.10 2.19
CA ALA A 297 23.30 3.19 0.90
C ALA A 297 21.85 3.67 1.02
N MET A 298 21.24 4.02 -0.11
CA MET A 298 19.80 4.27 -0.23
C MET A 298 19.11 3.12 -0.96
N HIS A 299 17.83 2.87 -0.63
CA HIS A 299 17.02 1.91 -1.37
C HIS A 299 15.57 2.37 -1.57
N HIS A 300 15.19 2.62 -2.82
CA HIS A 300 13.80 2.91 -3.20
C HIS A 300 13.53 2.54 -4.67
N GLY A 301 12.26 2.36 -5.03
CA GLY A 301 11.85 1.87 -6.36
C GLY A 301 12.22 2.74 -7.58
N SER A 302 12.69 3.98 -7.37
CA SER A 302 13.23 4.83 -8.45
C SER A 302 14.71 4.58 -8.79
N LEU A 303 15.43 3.76 -8.01
CA LEU A 303 16.82 3.42 -8.31
C LEU A 303 16.90 2.36 -9.40
N ASP A 304 17.97 2.43 -10.19
CA ASP A 304 18.28 1.45 -11.22
C ASP A 304 18.42 0.04 -10.64
N ASN A 305 18.09 -0.96 -11.45
CA ASN A 305 18.04 -2.35 -11.00
C ASN A 305 19.41 -2.88 -10.53
N GLU A 306 20.50 -2.44 -11.19
CA GLU A 306 21.86 -2.79 -10.81
C GLU A 306 22.21 -2.27 -9.41
N ILE A 307 21.85 -1.01 -9.11
CA ILE A 307 22.07 -0.40 -7.80
C ILE A 307 21.25 -1.13 -6.73
N ARG A 308 19.95 -1.37 -6.98
CA ARG A 308 19.11 -2.10 -6.02
C ARG A 308 19.66 -3.50 -5.73
N THR A 309 20.05 -4.22 -6.77
CA THR A 309 20.67 -5.54 -6.66
C THR A 309 21.94 -5.50 -5.83
N TRP A 310 22.82 -4.54 -6.08
CA TRP A 310 24.05 -4.38 -5.32
C TRP A 310 23.78 -4.08 -3.84
N VAL A 311 22.82 -3.19 -3.53
CA VAL A 311 22.43 -2.88 -2.14
C VAL A 311 21.87 -4.11 -1.44
N GLU A 312 20.98 -4.87 -2.09
CA GLU A 312 20.40 -6.11 -1.55
C GLU A 312 21.49 -7.16 -1.25
N GLU A 313 22.46 -7.33 -2.16
CA GLU A 313 23.58 -8.26 -1.97
C GLU A 313 24.56 -7.80 -0.89
N ALA A 314 24.84 -6.50 -0.82
CA ALA A 314 25.71 -5.93 0.20
C ALA A 314 25.07 -5.98 1.60
N LEU A 315 23.75 -5.82 1.70
CA LEU A 315 22.96 -6.07 2.91
C LEU A 315 23.05 -7.54 3.32
N HIS A 316 22.86 -8.47 2.38
CA HIS A 316 22.92 -9.91 2.63
C HIS A 316 24.29 -10.36 3.17
N LYS A 317 25.37 -9.81 2.60
CA LYS A 317 26.75 -10.06 3.03
C LYS A 317 27.15 -9.31 4.31
N GLY A 318 26.30 -8.42 4.82
CA GLY A 318 26.59 -7.60 6.00
C GLY A 318 27.70 -6.57 5.79
N ILE A 319 27.88 -6.12 4.54
CA ILE A 319 28.88 -5.11 4.14
C ILE A 319 28.40 -3.71 4.54
N LEU A 320 27.10 -3.45 4.40
CA LEU A 320 26.51 -2.16 4.71
C LEU A 320 26.15 -2.07 6.20
N LYS A 321 26.55 -0.96 6.83
CA LYS A 321 26.20 -0.60 8.20
C LYS A 321 24.78 -0.03 8.27
N LEU A 322 24.38 0.73 7.26
CA LEU A 322 23.10 1.42 7.21
C LEU A 322 22.51 1.44 5.81
N VAL A 323 21.22 1.17 5.69
CA VAL A 323 20.45 1.45 4.47
C VAL A 323 19.24 2.30 4.81
N VAL A 324 19.17 3.47 4.18
CA VAL A 324 18.01 4.37 4.26
C VAL A 324 17.04 3.99 3.15
N CYS A 325 15.82 3.61 3.49
CA CYS A 325 14.90 3.02 2.53
C CYS A 325 13.45 3.47 2.68
N THR A 326 12.67 3.26 1.61
CA THR A 326 11.20 3.31 1.67
C THR A 326 10.63 1.91 1.87
N SER A 327 9.31 1.76 1.70
CA SER A 327 8.62 0.46 1.70
C SER A 327 9.13 -0.58 0.70
N SER A 328 10.07 -0.21 -0.17
CA SER A 328 10.77 -1.15 -1.05
C SER A 328 11.48 -2.29 -0.32
N LEU A 329 11.81 -2.13 0.96
CA LEU A 329 12.40 -3.17 1.82
C LEU A 329 11.48 -3.61 2.99
N ASP A 330 10.21 -3.18 3.02
CA ASP A 330 9.25 -3.56 4.09
C ASP A 330 9.06 -5.08 4.14
N LEU A 331 9.12 -5.70 2.96
CA LEU A 331 8.64 -7.04 2.72
C LEU A 331 9.69 -7.86 1.98
N GLY A 332 9.83 -9.08 2.47
CA GLY A 332 10.23 -10.17 1.62
C GLY A 332 11.70 -10.29 1.25
N VAL A 333 12.64 -9.67 1.95
CA VAL A 333 14.05 -10.07 1.79
C VAL A 333 14.59 -10.50 3.15
N ASP A 334 15.26 -11.65 3.18
CA ASP A 334 15.91 -12.19 4.37
C ASP A 334 17.30 -11.56 4.48
N PHE A 335 17.35 -10.40 5.14
CA PHE A 335 18.60 -9.76 5.49
C PHE A 335 19.08 -10.26 6.85
N ARG A 336 19.63 -11.48 6.89
CA ARG A 336 20.17 -12.11 8.10
C ARG A 336 21.07 -11.20 8.96
N PRO A 337 21.90 -10.29 8.41
CA PRO A 337 22.72 -9.39 9.22
C PRO A 337 22.00 -8.20 9.87
N VAL A 338 20.72 -7.96 9.53
CA VAL A 338 19.98 -6.80 10.05
C VAL A 338 19.59 -7.06 11.50
N GLU A 339 20.26 -6.34 12.39
CA GLU A 339 20.03 -6.42 13.83
C GLU A 339 19.05 -5.36 14.32
N THR A 340 18.88 -4.26 13.57
CA THR A 340 18.07 -3.13 14.02
C THR A 340 17.30 -2.48 12.88
N VAL A 341 16.06 -2.11 13.18
CA VAL A 341 15.23 -1.28 12.33
C VAL A 341 14.98 0.06 13.03
N ILE A 342 15.01 1.16 12.28
CA ILE A 342 14.61 2.49 12.72
C ILE A 342 13.46 2.94 11.84
N GLN A 343 12.31 3.21 12.44
CA GLN A 343 11.13 3.77 11.78
C GLN A 343 11.10 5.27 12.02
N VAL A 344 11.31 6.08 10.97
CA VAL A 344 11.18 7.54 11.07
C VAL A 344 9.74 7.97 10.76
N GLY A 345 9.17 8.68 11.73
CA GLY A 345 7.78 9.15 11.70
C GLY A 345 6.78 8.01 11.74
N SER A 346 5.51 8.38 11.84
CA SER A 346 4.42 7.41 11.88
C SER A 346 4.46 6.43 10.70
N PRO A 347 4.41 5.11 10.93
CA PRO A 347 4.23 4.12 9.88
C PRO A 347 2.81 4.12 9.30
N LYS A 348 1.89 4.88 9.92
CA LYS A 348 0.46 5.01 9.59
C LYS A 348 -0.38 3.73 9.77
N GLY A 349 0.25 2.63 10.18
CA GLY A 349 -0.43 1.38 10.49
C GLY A 349 0.45 0.42 11.28
N VAL A 350 -0.20 -0.41 12.09
CA VAL A 350 0.37 -1.45 12.94
C VAL A 350 0.96 -2.58 12.10
N ALA A 351 0.24 -3.11 11.10
CA ALA A 351 0.74 -4.19 10.24
C ALA A 351 2.08 -3.83 9.60
N ARG A 352 2.17 -2.62 9.03
CA ARG A 352 3.40 -2.13 8.40
C ARG A 352 4.55 -2.02 9.40
N PHE A 353 4.27 -1.48 10.59
CA PHE A 353 5.27 -1.38 11.64
C PHE A 353 5.83 -2.75 12.04
N LEU A 354 4.95 -3.74 12.23
CA LEU A 354 5.32 -5.11 12.59
C LEU A 354 6.08 -5.84 11.47
N GLN A 355 5.68 -5.61 10.21
CA GLN A 355 6.41 -6.14 9.04
C GLN A 355 7.85 -5.59 8.99
N ARG A 356 8.02 -4.28 9.22
CA ARG A 356 9.32 -3.60 9.32
C ARG A 356 10.13 -4.12 10.50
N ALA A 357 9.53 -4.22 11.68
CA ALA A 357 10.17 -4.77 12.87
C ALA A 357 10.68 -6.19 12.61
N GLY A 358 9.89 -7.00 11.90
CA GLY A 358 10.25 -8.36 11.53
C GLY A 358 11.42 -8.49 10.55
N ARG A 359 11.98 -7.38 10.02
CA ARG A 359 13.24 -7.36 9.25
C ARG A 359 14.48 -7.39 10.14
N SER A 360 14.37 -6.99 11.41
CA SER A 360 15.41 -7.16 12.41
C SER A 360 15.30 -8.55 13.05
N GLY A 361 16.44 -9.22 13.27
CA GLY A 361 16.47 -10.53 13.93
C GLY A 361 15.63 -11.55 13.16
N HIS A 362 15.85 -11.66 11.85
CA HIS A 362 15.05 -12.49 10.93
C HIS A 362 15.35 -13.99 11.07
N GLN A 363 15.29 -14.52 12.29
CA GLN A 363 15.49 -15.93 12.61
C GLN A 363 14.43 -16.39 13.62
N PRO A 364 14.01 -17.66 13.60
CA PRO A 364 13.11 -18.19 14.62
C PRO A 364 13.69 -17.99 16.02
N GLY A 365 12.91 -17.38 16.91
CA GLY A 365 13.29 -17.12 18.30
C GLY A 365 14.21 -15.90 18.52
N ALA A 366 14.76 -15.30 17.47
CA ALA A 366 15.58 -14.09 17.60
C ALA A 366 14.73 -12.87 17.98
N LEU A 367 15.36 -11.92 18.69
CA LEU A 367 14.74 -10.67 19.09
C LEU A 367 14.73 -9.68 17.92
N SER A 368 13.55 -9.18 17.56
CA SER A 368 13.41 -8.08 16.60
C SER A 368 13.50 -6.74 17.34
N ASN A 369 14.57 -5.98 17.10
CA ASN A 369 14.75 -4.65 17.66
C ASN A 369 14.28 -3.59 16.65
N ILE A 370 13.31 -2.77 17.07
CA ILE A 370 12.86 -1.62 16.30
C ILE A 370 12.82 -0.36 17.15
N TYR A 371 13.37 0.72 16.60
CA TYR A 371 13.31 2.05 17.17
C TYR A 371 12.28 2.90 16.43
N PHE A 372 11.42 3.60 17.16
CA PHE A 372 10.51 4.59 16.61
C PHE A 372 11.07 6.00 16.83
N LEU A 373 11.28 6.76 15.76
CA LEU A 373 11.74 8.14 15.82
C LEU A 373 10.57 9.07 15.47
N PRO A 374 9.99 9.80 16.44
CA PRO A 374 8.91 10.73 16.16
C PRO A 374 9.44 11.93 15.36
N THR A 375 8.63 12.39 14.41
CA THR A 375 8.90 13.60 13.65
C THR A 375 8.34 14.85 14.32
N HIS A 376 7.36 14.69 15.22
CA HIS A 376 6.82 15.74 16.08
C HIS A 376 6.24 15.14 17.39
N SER A 377 5.96 15.96 18.41
CA SER A 377 5.61 15.48 19.77
C SER A 377 4.40 14.54 19.82
N LEU A 378 3.30 14.85 19.11
CA LEU A 378 2.07 14.01 19.11
C LEU A 378 2.31 12.57 18.62
N GLU A 379 3.31 12.32 17.78
CA GLU A 379 3.65 10.96 17.34
C GLU A 379 4.19 10.08 18.49
N LEU A 380 4.55 10.65 19.66
CA LEU A 380 4.91 9.83 20.82
C LEU A 380 3.73 9.00 21.33
N ILE A 381 2.50 9.51 21.22
CA ILE A 381 1.29 8.71 21.54
C ILE A 381 1.16 7.55 20.56
N GLU A 382 1.48 7.79 19.28
CA GLU A 382 1.55 6.72 18.28
C GLU A 382 2.66 5.71 18.59
N GLY A 383 3.83 6.16 19.03
CA GLY A 383 4.92 5.30 19.49
C GLY A 383 4.49 4.37 20.62
N ALA A 384 3.78 4.92 21.62
CA ALA A 384 3.18 4.13 22.71
C ALA A 384 2.12 3.13 22.18
N ALA A 385 1.27 3.56 21.25
CA ALA A 385 0.26 2.71 20.61
C ALA A 385 0.89 1.56 19.82
N LEU A 386 1.97 1.81 19.06
CA LEU A 386 2.71 0.79 18.32
C LEU A 386 3.41 -0.19 19.25
N LYS A 387 3.97 0.30 20.36
CA LYS A 387 4.56 -0.54 21.41
C LYS A 387 3.51 -1.44 22.07
N GLN A 388 2.33 -0.90 22.39
CA GLN A 388 1.20 -1.67 22.88
C GLN A 388 0.78 -2.74 21.87
N ALA A 389 0.61 -2.39 20.59
CA ALA A 389 0.23 -3.36 19.55
C ALA A 389 1.25 -4.50 19.40
N ALA A 390 2.55 -4.19 19.44
CA ALA A 390 3.61 -5.20 19.37
C ALA A 390 3.62 -6.11 20.62
N TYR A 391 3.32 -5.54 21.80
CA TYR A 391 3.17 -6.31 23.03
C TYR A 391 1.95 -7.24 22.97
N GLU A 392 0.79 -6.73 22.56
CA GLU A 392 -0.44 -7.51 22.42
C GLU A 392 -0.26 -8.67 21.44
N LEU A 393 0.39 -8.43 20.29
CA LEU A 393 0.67 -9.49 19.32
C LEU A 393 1.59 -10.59 19.86
N SER A 394 2.56 -10.22 20.71
CA SER A 394 3.53 -11.17 21.24
C SER A 394 2.98 -12.01 22.41
N HIS A 395 1.98 -11.51 23.14
CA HIS A 395 1.45 -12.13 24.36
C HIS A 395 0.03 -12.70 24.20
N HIS A 396 -0.79 -12.10 23.35
CA HIS A 396 -2.16 -12.52 23.09
C HIS A 396 -2.26 -13.05 21.66
N ASN A 397 -2.77 -14.29 21.49
CA ASN A 397 -3.02 -14.89 20.17
C ASN A 397 -4.18 -14.18 19.40
N HIS A 398 -4.36 -12.87 19.58
CA HIS A 398 -5.47 -12.10 19.05
C HIS A 398 -4.98 -11.12 17.99
N SER A 399 -5.50 -11.31 16.78
CA SER A 399 -5.23 -10.48 15.61
C SER A 399 -6.05 -9.18 15.58
N SER A 400 -6.76 -8.84 16.68
CA SER A 400 -7.64 -7.66 16.75
C SER A 400 -6.90 -6.33 16.55
N SER A 401 -5.60 -6.31 16.83
CA SER A 401 -4.77 -5.11 16.73
C SER A 401 -4.14 -4.93 15.34
N ILE A 402 -4.39 -5.85 14.39
CA ILE A 402 -3.92 -5.77 13.00
C ILE A 402 -5.07 -5.36 12.08
N GLU A 403 -4.76 -4.53 11.10
CA GLU A 403 -5.70 -4.02 10.10
C GLU A 403 -6.35 -5.11 9.25
N HIS A 404 -7.62 -4.88 8.92
CA HIS A 404 -8.33 -5.64 7.90
C HIS A 404 -7.88 -5.20 6.49
N ARG A 405 -7.86 -6.15 5.55
CA ARG A 405 -7.64 -5.89 4.13
C ARG A 405 -8.87 -6.32 3.36
N TYR A 406 -9.66 -5.36 2.90
CA TYR A 406 -10.91 -5.66 2.21
C TYR A 406 -10.67 -5.99 0.73
N PRO A 407 -11.24 -7.08 0.20
CA PRO A 407 -11.10 -7.45 -1.21
C PRO A 407 -11.80 -6.45 -2.14
N ILE A 408 -11.26 -6.28 -3.34
CA ILE A 408 -11.90 -5.49 -4.40
C ILE A 408 -12.97 -6.33 -5.11
N VAL A 409 -14.12 -5.71 -5.41
CA VAL A 409 -15.25 -6.34 -6.08
C VAL A 409 -15.55 -5.61 -7.39
N LYS A 410 -15.77 -6.38 -8.46
CA LYS A 410 -16.08 -5.93 -9.83
C LYS A 410 -15.19 -4.79 -10.40
N PRO A 411 -13.84 -4.86 -10.35
CA PRO A 411 -13.03 -3.92 -11.11
C PRO A 411 -13.09 -4.29 -12.60
N LEU A 412 -13.97 -3.63 -13.35
CA LEU A 412 -14.28 -3.98 -14.74
C LEU A 412 -13.14 -3.68 -15.70
N ASP A 413 -12.33 -2.65 -15.43
CA ASP A 413 -11.09 -2.39 -16.16
C ASP A 413 -10.12 -3.59 -16.18
N VAL A 414 -9.96 -4.27 -15.03
CA VAL A 414 -9.15 -5.49 -14.92
C VAL A 414 -9.78 -6.63 -15.71
N LEU A 415 -11.11 -6.75 -15.70
CA LEU A 415 -11.82 -7.78 -16.47
C LEU A 415 -11.71 -7.55 -17.97
N VAL A 416 -11.89 -6.31 -18.43
CA VAL A 416 -11.66 -5.89 -19.83
C VAL A 416 -10.24 -6.27 -20.26
N GLN A 417 -9.24 -5.92 -19.46
CA GLN A 417 -7.84 -6.28 -19.73
C GLN A 417 -7.65 -7.79 -19.84
N TYR A 418 -8.25 -8.56 -18.93
CA TYR A 418 -8.14 -10.01 -18.86
C TYR A 418 -8.79 -10.71 -20.07
N LEU A 419 -9.97 -10.27 -20.52
CA LEU A 419 -10.59 -10.84 -21.71
C LEU A 419 -9.76 -10.58 -22.97
N VAL A 420 -9.19 -9.38 -23.09
CA VAL A 420 -8.25 -9.08 -24.19
C VAL A 420 -6.98 -9.96 -24.05
N THR A 421 -6.51 -10.24 -22.83
CA THR A 421 -5.40 -11.18 -22.57
C THR A 421 -5.69 -12.57 -23.13
N LEU A 422 -6.87 -13.12 -22.86
CA LEU A 422 -7.30 -14.41 -23.42
C LEU A 422 -7.49 -14.34 -24.94
N ALA A 423 -8.07 -13.25 -25.45
CA ALA A 423 -8.27 -13.06 -26.88
C ALA A 423 -6.94 -13.00 -27.67
N VAL A 424 -5.88 -12.47 -27.06
CA VAL A 424 -4.53 -12.38 -27.63
C VAL A 424 -3.80 -13.74 -27.69
N SER A 425 -4.21 -14.72 -26.89
CA SER A 425 -3.64 -16.07 -26.89
C SER A 425 -4.34 -16.99 -27.90
N GLU A 426 -5.12 -17.94 -27.43
CA GLU A 426 -5.91 -18.88 -28.25
C GLU A 426 -7.34 -18.38 -28.53
N GLY A 427 -7.75 -17.29 -27.88
CA GLY A 427 -9.13 -16.86 -27.85
C GLY A 427 -9.89 -17.46 -26.68
N PHE A 428 -11.16 -17.06 -26.53
CA PHE A 428 -12.02 -17.59 -25.47
C PHE A 428 -13.46 -17.76 -25.91
N ILE A 429 -14.17 -18.69 -25.26
CA ILE A 429 -15.61 -18.88 -25.40
C ILE A 429 -16.31 -18.13 -24.26
N ALA A 430 -17.18 -17.19 -24.62
CA ALA A 430 -17.79 -16.28 -23.65
C ALA A 430 -18.56 -17.00 -22.53
N THR A 431 -19.36 -18.02 -22.85
CA THR A 431 -20.15 -18.75 -21.85
C THR A 431 -19.29 -19.51 -20.84
N GLN A 432 -18.16 -20.08 -21.30
CA GLN A 432 -17.23 -20.79 -20.41
C GLN A 432 -16.53 -19.80 -19.46
N VAL A 433 -16.00 -18.71 -20.01
CA VAL A 433 -15.33 -17.69 -19.18
C VAL A 433 -16.30 -17.06 -18.19
N TYR A 434 -17.55 -16.81 -18.57
CA TYR A 434 -18.55 -16.28 -17.64
C TYR A 434 -18.77 -17.20 -16.42
N GLN A 435 -18.81 -18.52 -16.62
CA GLN A 435 -18.89 -19.49 -15.51
C GLN A 435 -17.61 -19.50 -14.66
N GLU A 436 -16.44 -19.44 -15.29
CA GLU A 436 -15.15 -19.31 -14.58
C GLU A 436 -15.12 -18.04 -13.70
N LEU A 437 -15.61 -16.91 -14.20
CA LEU A 437 -15.65 -15.63 -13.48
C LEU A 437 -16.55 -15.68 -12.25
N ARG A 438 -17.72 -16.35 -12.35
CA ARG A 438 -18.66 -16.46 -11.23
C ARG A 438 -18.11 -17.26 -10.04
N ASN A 439 -17.07 -18.06 -10.26
CA ASN A 439 -16.35 -18.77 -9.19
C ASN A 439 -15.27 -17.91 -8.52
N THR A 440 -15.01 -16.68 -8.98
CA THR A 440 -14.10 -15.75 -8.31
C THR A 440 -14.83 -14.90 -7.29
N HIS A 441 -14.16 -14.42 -6.25
CA HIS A 441 -14.80 -13.52 -5.28
C HIS A 441 -15.07 -12.17 -5.93
N ALA A 442 -14.14 -11.66 -6.74
CA ALA A 442 -14.27 -10.36 -7.39
C ALA A 442 -15.49 -10.25 -8.34
N TYR A 443 -15.87 -11.32 -9.04
CA TYR A 443 -16.90 -11.29 -10.09
C TYR A 443 -18.09 -12.25 -9.88
N ARG A 444 -18.24 -12.86 -8.69
CA ARG A 444 -19.40 -13.73 -8.39
C ARG A 444 -20.77 -13.07 -8.58
N SER A 445 -20.82 -11.75 -8.41
CA SER A 445 -22.03 -10.92 -8.54
C SER A 445 -22.09 -10.16 -9.88
N LEU A 446 -21.31 -10.56 -10.88
CA LEU A 446 -21.36 -9.97 -12.22
C LEU A 446 -22.71 -10.30 -12.87
N SER A 447 -23.43 -9.27 -13.33
CA SER A 447 -24.72 -9.45 -13.98
C SER A 447 -24.56 -9.85 -15.45
N ASN A 448 -25.64 -10.35 -16.07
CA ASN A 448 -25.65 -10.68 -17.49
C ASN A 448 -25.51 -9.41 -18.34
N GLU A 449 -26.12 -8.30 -17.93
CA GLU A 449 -26.08 -7.01 -18.60
C GLU A 449 -24.65 -6.44 -18.57
N GLU A 450 -24.00 -6.46 -17.40
CA GLU A 450 -22.59 -6.08 -17.25
C GLU A 450 -21.70 -6.95 -18.15
N TRP A 451 -21.94 -8.26 -18.19
CA TRP A 451 -21.20 -9.18 -19.04
C TRP A 451 -21.35 -8.86 -20.54
N GLN A 452 -22.57 -8.60 -21.02
CA GLN A 452 -22.80 -8.20 -22.41
C GLN A 452 -22.16 -6.84 -22.73
N TRP A 453 -22.24 -5.88 -21.81
CA TRP A 453 -21.57 -4.58 -21.96
C TRP A 453 -20.08 -4.76 -22.19
N ILE A 454 -19.41 -5.61 -21.41
CA ILE A 454 -17.96 -5.85 -21.54
C ILE A 454 -17.62 -6.49 -22.90
N LEU A 455 -18.40 -7.48 -23.35
CA LEU A 455 -18.19 -8.12 -24.64
C LEU A 455 -18.36 -7.14 -25.80
N ASN A 456 -19.40 -6.30 -25.76
CA ASN A 456 -19.60 -5.22 -26.72
C ASN A 456 -18.44 -4.21 -26.66
N PHE A 457 -18.00 -3.84 -25.46
CA PHE A 457 -16.91 -2.89 -25.28
C PHE A 457 -15.59 -3.34 -25.92
N ILE A 458 -15.19 -4.61 -25.76
CA ILE A 458 -13.94 -5.11 -26.35
C ILE A 458 -14.03 -5.39 -27.86
N THR A 459 -15.24 -5.52 -28.41
CA THR A 459 -15.47 -5.84 -29.83
C THR A 459 -15.77 -4.62 -30.68
N SER A 460 -16.62 -3.72 -30.18
CA SER A 460 -17.09 -2.53 -30.88
C SER A 460 -16.69 -1.21 -30.20
N GLY A 461 -15.93 -1.24 -29.09
CA GLY A 461 -15.69 -0.02 -28.31
C GLY A 461 -16.92 0.50 -27.54
N GLY A 462 -18.02 -0.27 -27.51
CA GLY A 462 -19.27 0.13 -26.88
C GLY A 462 -20.11 1.08 -27.74
N SER A 463 -20.98 1.86 -27.11
CA SER A 463 -21.90 2.81 -27.74
C SER A 463 -21.18 4.04 -28.29
N SER A 464 -20.17 4.57 -27.59
CA SER A 464 -19.51 5.83 -28.00
C SER A 464 -18.32 5.67 -28.93
N LEU A 465 -17.65 4.51 -28.95
CA LEU A 465 -16.38 4.34 -29.67
C LEU A 465 -16.47 3.47 -30.93
N GLY A 466 -17.67 3.02 -31.34
CA GLY A 466 -17.85 2.13 -32.49
C GLY A 466 -17.49 2.71 -33.85
N ALA A 467 -17.34 4.02 -33.96
CA ALA A 467 -16.85 4.67 -35.17
C ALA A 467 -15.31 4.57 -35.35
N TYR A 468 -14.59 4.09 -34.33
CA TYR A 468 -13.13 4.14 -34.29
C TYR A 468 -12.53 2.73 -34.22
N ASP A 469 -11.97 2.28 -35.35
CA ASP A 469 -11.38 0.94 -35.51
C ASP A 469 -10.31 0.58 -34.47
N GLU A 470 -9.65 1.56 -33.86
CA GLU A 470 -8.62 1.30 -32.85
C GLU A 470 -9.17 0.70 -31.54
N PHE A 471 -10.47 0.85 -31.26
CA PHE A 471 -11.13 0.27 -30.10
C PHE A 471 -11.79 -1.09 -30.41
N HIS A 472 -11.84 -1.51 -31.68
CA HIS A 472 -12.23 -2.85 -32.13
C HIS A 472 -11.11 -3.87 -31.87
N LYS A 473 -10.83 -4.14 -30.58
CA LYS A 473 -9.67 -4.95 -30.18
C LYS A 473 -9.86 -6.44 -30.48
N VAL A 474 -11.08 -6.94 -30.29
CA VAL A 474 -11.43 -8.36 -30.34
C VAL A 474 -12.45 -8.62 -31.44
N VAL A 475 -12.29 -9.71 -32.18
CA VAL A 475 -13.23 -10.17 -33.21
C VAL A 475 -13.84 -11.50 -32.74
N ARG A 476 -15.13 -11.68 -33.00
CA ARG A 476 -15.81 -12.96 -32.79
C ARG A 476 -15.80 -13.78 -34.08
N GLU A 477 -15.14 -14.92 -34.05
CA GLU A 477 -15.19 -15.93 -35.11
C GLU A 477 -15.94 -17.16 -34.60
N GLY A 478 -17.17 -17.36 -35.07
CA GLY A 478 -18.06 -18.39 -34.55
C GLY A 478 -18.40 -18.16 -33.06
N SER A 479 -18.02 -19.11 -32.20
CA SER A 479 -18.18 -19.02 -30.74
C SER A 479 -16.97 -18.44 -30.02
N VAL A 480 -15.86 -18.18 -30.72
CA VAL A 480 -14.57 -17.80 -30.13
C VAL A 480 -14.29 -16.32 -30.34
N TYR A 481 -13.96 -15.63 -29.27
CA TYR A 481 -13.48 -14.24 -29.25
C TYR A 481 -11.95 -14.23 -29.29
N LYS A 482 -11.35 -13.56 -30.28
CA LYS A 482 -9.89 -13.51 -30.45
C LYS A 482 -9.38 -12.20 -31.06
N VAL A 483 -8.10 -11.91 -30.85
CA VAL A 483 -7.40 -10.79 -31.49
C VAL A 483 -6.66 -11.30 -32.74
N THR A 484 -7.04 -10.80 -33.91
CA THR A 484 -6.40 -11.13 -35.19
C THR A 484 -5.21 -10.22 -35.51
N SER A 485 -5.24 -8.98 -35.03
CA SER A 485 -4.20 -7.97 -35.27
C SER A 485 -2.94 -8.20 -34.43
N ARG A 486 -1.80 -8.45 -35.10
CA ARG A 486 -0.48 -8.57 -34.45
C ARG A 486 -0.10 -7.29 -33.68
N LYS A 487 -0.48 -6.12 -34.21
CA LYS A 487 -0.21 -4.81 -33.59
C LYS A 487 -0.97 -4.66 -32.28
N VAL A 488 -2.26 -4.99 -32.27
CA VAL A 488 -3.10 -4.96 -31.05
C VAL A 488 -2.56 -5.95 -30.01
N ALA A 489 -2.25 -7.18 -30.43
CA ALA A 489 -1.68 -8.19 -29.55
C ALA A 489 -0.35 -7.76 -28.91
N MET A 490 0.56 -7.13 -29.67
CA MET A 490 1.83 -6.62 -29.15
C MET A 490 1.61 -5.48 -28.16
N ARG A 491 0.77 -4.49 -28.49
CA ARG A 491 0.44 -3.36 -27.62
C ARG A 491 -0.17 -3.83 -26.30
N HIS A 492 -1.10 -4.78 -26.37
CA HIS A 492 -1.73 -5.36 -25.19
C HIS A 492 -0.69 -6.00 -24.27
N ARG A 493 0.16 -6.90 -24.77
CA ARG A 493 1.20 -7.57 -23.96
C ARG A 493 2.15 -6.62 -23.25
N ILE A 494 2.44 -5.47 -23.84
CA ILE A 494 3.30 -4.43 -23.25
C ILE A 494 2.56 -3.65 -22.14
N SER A 495 1.24 -3.57 -22.22
CA SER A 495 0.39 -2.79 -21.32
C SER A 495 -0.23 -3.62 -20.19
N ILE A 496 -0.04 -4.95 -20.18
CA ILE A 496 -0.57 -5.83 -19.13
C ILE A 496 -0.02 -5.40 -17.77
N GLY A 497 -0.93 -5.15 -16.82
CA GLY A 497 -0.61 -4.69 -15.48
C GLY A 497 -1.72 -3.84 -14.88
N THR A 498 -1.69 -3.67 -13.56
CA THR A 498 -2.65 -2.85 -12.81
C THR A 498 -1.99 -1.74 -12.00
N ILE A 499 -0.66 -1.70 -11.98
CA ILE A 499 0.11 -0.63 -11.34
C ILE A 499 0.21 0.54 -12.31
N VAL A 500 -0.50 1.63 -12.00
CA VAL A 500 -0.38 2.91 -12.69
C VAL A 500 0.45 3.84 -11.82
N SER A 501 1.59 4.30 -12.33
CA SER A 501 2.47 5.22 -11.61
C SER A 501 2.18 6.66 -12.02
N GLU A 502 2.17 7.58 -11.05
CA GLU A 502 2.19 9.01 -11.38
C GLU A 502 3.47 9.36 -12.16
N PRO A 503 3.34 10.01 -13.32
CA PRO A 503 4.49 10.46 -14.10
C PRO A 503 5.29 11.49 -13.30
N LEU A 504 6.63 11.32 -13.31
CA LEU A 504 7.53 12.32 -12.74
C LEU A 504 7.91 13.36 -13.80
N ILE A 505 7.84 14.63 -13.44
CA ILE A 505 8.30 15.77 -14.23
C ILE A 505 9.68 16.18 -13.73
N LYS A 506 10.65 16.25 -14.65
CA LYS A 506 11.99 16.75 -14.34
C LYS A 506 11.91 18.26 -14.10
N VAL A 507 12.48 18.75 -13.02
CA VAL A 507 12.59 20.19 -12.75
C VAL A 507 13.99 20.63 -13.18
N LYS A 508 14.06 21.58 -14.11
CA LYS A 508 15.32 22.12 -14.66
C LYS A 508 15.28 23.64 -14.75
N TYR A 509 16.42 24.29 -14.54
CA TYR A 509 16.52 25.71 -14.86
C TYR A 509 16.34 25.96 -16.36
N LYS A 510 15.77 27.11 -16.73
CA LYS A 510 15.64 27.54 -18.14
C LYS A 510 16.99 27.62 -18.84
N SER A 511 18.05 27.99 -18.12
CA SER A 511 19.44 28.02 -18.57
C SER A 511 20.08 26.63 -18.73
N GLY A 512 19.40 25.56 -18.31
CA GLY A 512 19.97 24.21 -18.18
C GLY A 512 20.42 23.90 -16.75
N GLY A 513 20.60 22.62 -16.46
CA GLY A 513 20.88 22.12 -15.10
C GLY A 513 19.66 21.45 -14.47
N TYR A 514 19.86 20.23 -13.97
CA TYR A 514 18.84 19.40 -13.32
C TYR A 514 18.79 19.69 -11.82
N ILE A 515 17.59 19.88 -11.29
CA ILE A 515 17.35 20.18 -9.86
C ILE A 515 16.79 18.94 -9.15
N GLY A 516 15.88 18.23 -9.79
CA GLY A 516 15.21 17.07 -9.21
C GLY A 516 13.97 16.70 -10.03
N SER A 517 13.12 15.86 -9.48
CA SER A 517 11.84 15.49 -10.11
C SER A 517 10.69 15.72 -9.14
N VAL A 518 9.50 16.01 -9.67
CA VAL A 518 8.24 16.15 -8.91
C VAL A 518 7.13 15.37 -9.60
N GLU A 519 6.08 14.99 -8.89
CA GLU A 519 4.90 14.37 -9.49
C GLU A 519 4.20 15.35 -10.46
N GLU A 520 3.75 14.85 -11.61
CA GLU A 520 3.18 15.67 -12.69
C GLU A 520 2.00 16.51 -12.22
N TYR A 521 1.13 15.95 -11.38
CA TYR A 521 -0.06 16.65 -10.90
C TYR A 521 0.28 17.96 -10.19
N PHE A 522 1.41 18.00 -9.47
CA PHE A 522 1.86 19.19 -8.79
C PHE A 522 2.19 20.28 -9.81
N ILE A 523 3.00 19.95 -10.83
CA ILE A 523 3.37 20.89 -11.89
C ILE A 523 2.18 21.29 -12.76
N SER A 524 1.25 20.37 -13.04
CA SER A 524 0.07 20.67 -13.84
C SER A 524 -0.91 21.59 -13.12
N SER A 525 -0.86 21.65 -11.78
CA SER A 525 -1.64 22.62 -10.98
C SER A 525 -1.03 24.03 -10.97
N LEU A 526 0.17 24.22 -11.53
CA LEU A 526 0.87 25.51 -11.56
C LEU A 526 0.60 26.25 -12.87
N LYS A 527 0.36 27.57 -12.76
CA LYS A 527 0.33 28.50 -13.90
C LYS A 527 1.72 29.10 -14.12
N ALA A 528 2.03 29.51 -15.35
CA ALA A 528 3.29 30.21 -15.62
C ALA A 528 3.38 31.47 -14.74
N GLY A 529 4.51 31.65 -14.06
CA GLY A 529 4.71 32.69 -13.04
C GLY A 529 4.44 32.23 -11.60
N ASP A 530 3.76 31.09 -11.40
CA ASP A 530 3.58 30.50 -10.08
C ASP A 530 4.94 30.12 -9.48
N VAL A 531 5.12 30.41 -8.21
CA VAL A 531 6.34 30.06 -7.47
C VAL A 531 6.08 28.84 -6.62
N PHE A 532 7.07 27.97 -6.51
CA PHE A 532 7.03 26.79 -5.65
C PHE A 532 8.37 26.53 -4.96
N TRP A 533 8.31 25.94 -3.77
CA TRP A 533 9.51 25.56 -3.03
C TRP A 533 9.92 24.12 -3.37
N PHE A 534 11.15 23.91 -3.81
CA PHE A 534 11.67 22.59 -4.15
C PHE A 534 13.19 22.54 -4.03
N ALA A 535 13.72 21.43 -3.47
CA ALA A 535 15.15 21.22 -3.24
C ALA A 535 15.83 22.38 -2.47
N GLY A 536 15.17 22.91 -1.43
CA GLY A 536 15.73 23.98 -0.59
C GLY A 536 15.61 25.39 -1.19
N ARG A 537 14.90 25.56 -2.32
CA ARG A 537 14.91 26.80 -3.10
C ARG A 537 13.51 27.19 -3.58
N ASN A 538 13.25 28.50 -3.73
CA ASN A 538 12.07 29.00 -4.43
C ASN A 538 12.33 29.06 -5.94
N LEU A 539 11.45 28.40 -6.69
CA LEU A 539 11.51 28.24 -8.13
C LEU A 539 10.26 28.84 -8.74
N GLU A 540 10.43 29.74 -9.70
CA GLU A 540 9.31 30.25 -10.50
C GLU A 540 9.10 29.34 -11.70
N PHE A 541 7.90 28.78 -11.81
CA PHE A 541 7.49 27.94 -12.92
C PHE A 541 7.31 28.79 -14.18
N ILE A 542 8.09 28.48 -15.22
CA ILE A 542 8.03 29.24 -16.48
C ILE A 542 7.09 28.52 -17.45
N ARG A 543 7.33 27.24 -17.68
CA ARG A 543 6.52 26.40 -18.56
C ARG A 543 6.83 24.93 -18.38
N LEU A 544 5.88 24.09 -18.78
CA LEU A 544 6.09 22.67 -18.98
C LEU A 544 6.44 22.39 -20.44
N LYS A 545 7.64 21.86 -20.69
CA LYS A 545 8.07 21.42 -22.02
C LYS A 545 8.66 20.01 -21.92
N GLU A 546 8.09 19.06 -22.65
CA GLU A 546 8.63 17.69 -22.80
C GLU A 546 8.91 16.97 -21.47
N MET A 547 7.92 16.91 -20.57
CA MET A 547 8.06 16.32 -19.22
C MET A 547 9.15 17.00 -18.37
N THR A 548 9.51 18.23 -18.73
CA THR A 548 10.45 19.07 -17.99
C THR A 548 9.75 20.37 -17.60
N ALA A 549 9.59 20.60 -16.30
CA ALA A 549 9.26 21.89 -15.76
C ALA A 549 10.49 22.79 -15.88
N GLN A 550 10.43 23.77 -16.78
CA GLN A 550 11.44 24.81 -16.87
C GLN A 550 11.14 25.86 -15.81
N VAL A 551 12.13 26.13 -14.98
CA VAL A 551 12.02 27.06 -13.86
C VAL A 551 13.15 28.08 -13.88
N GLN A 552 13.02 29.13 -13.09
CA GLN A 552 14.13 30.02 -12.75
C GLN A 552 14.21 30.19 -11.24
N ALA A 553 15.42 30.41 -10.73
CA ALA A 553 15.57 30.86 -9.36
C ALA A 553 14.87 32.20 -9.21
N THR A 554 14.06 32.34 -8.16
CA THR A 554 13.34 33.58 -7.88
C THR A 554 13.63 34.03 -6.47
N ARG A 555 13.68 35.35 -6.28
CA ARG A 555 13.76 35.97 -4.95
C ARG A 555 12.36 36.18 -4.34
N LYS A 556 11.29 35.86 -5.09
CA LYS A 556 9.93 35.81 -4.55
C LYS A 556 9.90 34.79 -3.41
N LYS A 557 9.50 35.25 -2.22
CA LYS A 557 9.61 34.48 -0.97
C LYS A 557 8.47 33.48 -0.75
N SER A 558 7.42 33.53 -1.58
CA SER A 558 6.20 32.73 -1.44
C SER A 558 6.09 31.69 -2.55
N GLY A 559 5.75 30.43 -2.24
CA GLY A 559 5.50 29.42 -3.27
C GLY A 559 4.85 28.14 -2.75
N LYS A 560 4.02 27.50 -3.59
CA LYS A 560 3.35 26.22 -3.26
C LYS A 560 4.40 25.13 -2.99
N ILE A 561 4.16 24.21 -2.04
CA ILE A 561 5.08 23.10 -1.77
C ILE A 561 4.58 21.84 -2.48
N PRO A 562 5.41 21.11 -3.24
CA PRO A 562 5.04 19.84 -3.83
C PRO A 562 4.64 18.85 -2.74
N ARG A 563 3.34 18.54 -2.69
CA ARG A 563 2.83 17.41 -1.92
C ARG A 563 3.14 16.14 -2.72
N TRP A 564 3.55 15.07 -2.06
CA TRP A 564 3.77 13.78 -2.71
C TRP A 564 2.62 12.85 -2.31
N MET A 565 2.05 12.11 -3.26
CA MET A 565 0.98 11.13 -2.99
C MET A 565 1.39 10.09 -1.95
N GLY A 566 2.66 9.66 -1.95
CA GLY A 566 3.22 8.75 -0.94
C GLY A 566 3.21 9.30 0.49
N GLY A 567 3.03 10.61 0.67
CA GLY A 567 2.83 11.26 1.98
C GLY A 567 1.37 11.33 2.43
N ARG A 568 0.40 10.87 1.63
CA ARG A 568 -1.05 10.83 1.95
C ARG A 568 -1.50 9.57 2.67
N LEU A 569 -0.56 8.76 3.18
CA LEU A 569 -0.91 7.61 4.01
C LEU A 569 -1.62 8.09 5.28
N SER A 570 -2.90 7.75 5.40
CA SER A 570 -3.74 8.04 6.55
C SER A 570 -3.49 7.04 7.66
N LEU A 571 -3.72 7.43 8.93
CA LEU A 571 -3.76 6.48 10.04
C LEU A 571 -4.79 5.38 9.77
N SER A 572 -4.39 4.12 9.95
CA SER A 572 -5.32 2.98 9.98
C SER A 572 -6.32 3.10 11.13
N SER A 573 -7.50 2.49 11.01
CA SER A 573 -8.49 2.47 12.09
C SER A 573 -7.96 1.81 13.39
N GLN A 574 -7.18 0.73 13.28
CA GLN A 574 -6.55 0.09 14.45
C GLN A 574 -5.57 1.03 15.16
N LEU A 575 -4.67 1.70 14.44
CA LEU A 575 -3.75 2.66 15.03
C LEU A 575 -4.50 3.85 15.65
N SER A 576 -5.55 4.35 15.00
CA SER A 576 -6.44 5.41 15.53
C SER A 576 -7.09 5.00 16.86
N GLN A 577 -7.60 3.76 16.94
CA GLN A 577 -8.19 3.23 18.17
C GLN A 577 -7.15 3.14 19.30
N LEU A 578 -5.98 2.55 19.03
CA LEU A 578 -4.91 2.42 20.02
C LEU A 578 -4.36 3.79 20.44
N LEU A 579 -4.29 4.76 19.53
CA LEU A 579 -3.91 6.13 19.83
C LEU A 579 -4.86 6.73 20.86
N ARG A 580 -6.18 6.62 20.65
CA ARG A 580 -7.18 7.15 21.59
C ARG A 580 -7.12 6.45 22.96
N GLN A 581 -6.89 5.14 22.99
CA GLN A 581 -6.66 4.40 24.24
C GLN A 581 -5.42 4.92 24.99
N ASN A 582 -4.32 5.19 24.26
CA ASN A 582 -3.10 5.72 24.84
C ASN A 582 -3.24 7.17 25.30
N LEU A 583 -4.00 7.98 24.57
CA LEU A 583 -4.33 9.34 24.95
C LEU A 583 -5.09 9.39 26.29
N GLU A 584 -6.10 8.54 26.45
CA GLU A 584 -6.92 8.47 27.66
C GLU A 584 -6.10 8.13 28.91
N LYS A 585 -5.15 7.19 28.80
CA LYS A 585 -4.28 6.80 29.93
C LYS A 585 -3.00 7.63 30.07
N ALA A 586 -2.73 8.57 29.16
CA ALA A 586 -1.44 9.25 29.06
C ALA A 586 -1.03 9.99 30.35
N MET A 587 -1.99 10.62 31.03
CA MET A 587 -1.76 11.39 32.26
C MET A 587 -1.30 10.51 33.43
N HIS A 588 -1.67 9.24 33.45
CA HIS A 588 -1.38 8.31 34.56
C HIS A 588 -0.34 7.23 34.20
N SER A 589 0.03 7.13 32.92
CA SER A 589 0.99 6.14 32.46
C SER A 589 2.43 6.47 32.89
N GLN A 590 3.22 5.42 33.10
CA GLN A 590 4.68 5.50 33.32
C GLN A 590 5.48 5.08 32.08
N GLU A 591 4.81 4.86 30.95
CA GLU A 591 5.48 4.57 29.67
C GLU A 591 6.34 5.78 29.25
N PRO A 592 7.61 5.57 28.83
CA PRO A 592 8.53 6.66 28.52
C PRO A 592 7.99 7.68 27.51
N GLU A 593 7.30 7.19 26.48
CA GLU A 593 6.68 8.02 25.45
C GLU A 593 5.58 8.93 26.02
N LEU A 594 4.73 8.38 26.89
CA LEU A 594 3.60 9.09 27.50
C LEU A 594 4.06 10.05 28.60
N LEU A 595 5.12 9.68 29.34
CA LEU A 595 5.81 10.59 30.25
C LEU A 595 6.43 11.77 29.52
N ALA A 596 7.10 11.52 28.39
CA ALA A 596 7.72 12.58 27.61
C ALA A 596 6.68 13.58 27.09
N ILE A 597 5.56 13.12 26.53
CA ILE A 597 4.54 14.05 25.98
C ILE A 597 3.69 14.76 27.05
N ARG A 598 3.72 14.32 28.31
CA ARG A 598 2.87 14.86 29.38
C ARG A 598 2.81 16.39 29.49
N PRO A 599 3.92 17.16 29.37
CA PRO A 599 3.85 18.63 29.46
C PRO A 599 2.97 19.29 28.39
N LEU A 600 2.86 18.66 27.22
CA LEU A 600 1.94 19.10 26.17
C LEU A 600 0.48 18.79 26.56
N LEU A 601 0.24 17.57 27.04
CA LEU A 601 -1.10 17.11 27.43
C LEU A 601 -1.65 17.87 28.63
N GLU A 602 -0.80 18.23 29.60
CA GLU A 602 -1.15 19.10 30.73
C GLU A 602 -1.60 20.49 30.26
N LEU A 603 -0.96 21.05 29.23
CA LEU A 603 -1.38 22.32 28.65
C LEU A 603 -2.71 22.17 27.92
N GLN A 604 -2.90 21.09 27.16
CA GLN A 604 -4.17 20.77 26.51
C GLN A 604 -5.30 20.62 27.53
N SER A 605 -5.09 19.93 28.65
CA SER A 605 -6.08 19.81 29.74
C SER A 605 -6.40 21.12 30.44
N ARG A 606 -5.45 22.08 30.46
CA ARG A 606 -5.66 23.37 31.12
C ARG A 606 -6.50 24.30 30.26
N TRP A 607 -6.23 24.34 28.96
CA TRP A 607 -6.93 25.24 28.03
C TRP A 607 -8.25 24.67 27.53
N SER A 608 -8.39 23.35 27.51
CA SER A 608 -9.53 22.61 26.95
C SER A 608 -9.69 21.29 27.72
N VAL A 609 -9.68 20.15 27.04
CA VAL A 609 -9.82 18.82 27.63
C VAL A 609 -9.02 17.79 26.84
N LEU A 610 -8.70 16.67 27.49
CA LEU A 610 -8.22 15.45 26.83
C LEU A 610 -9.42 14.51 26.63
N PRO A 611 -9.89 14.29 25.39
CA PRO A 611 -11.07 13.48 25.15
C PRO A 611 -10.81 12.00 25.44
N LYS A 612 -11.74 11.36 26.14
CA LYS A 612 -11.78 9.90 26.30
C LYS A 612 -12.22 9.19 25.02
N GLN A 613 -12.19 7.86 25.02
CA GLN A 613 -12.66 7.07 23.87
C GLN A 613 -14.15 7.24 23.55
N ASP A 614 -14.98 7.54 24.54
CA ASP A 614 -16.42 7.76 24.43
C ASP A 614 -16.79 9.25 24.29
N GLU A 615 -15.81 10.13 24.12
CA GLU A 615 -16.01 11.58 23.99
C GLU A 615 -15.55 12.09 22.61
N PHE A 616 -16.22 13.12 22.09
CA PHE A 616 -15.84 13.80 20.86
C PHE A 616 -15.61 15.28 21.12
N LEU A 617 -14.36 15.72 20.96
CA LEU A 617 -13.95 17.09 21.25
C LEU A 617 -14.11 18.00 20.02
N ILE A 618 -14.76 19.14 20.26
CA ILE A 618 -14.84 20.28 19.34
C ILE A 618 -14.36 21.53 20.08
N GLU A 619 -13.42 22.28 19.48
CA GLU A 619 -12.88 23.51 20.05
C GLU A 619 -13.23 24.71 19.16
N GLN A 620 -13.83 25.75 19.73
CA GLN A 620 -14.12 27.00 19.05
C GLN A 620 -13.20 28.11 19.56
N VAL A 621 -12.41 28.71 18.67
CA VAL A 621 -11.41 29.72 19.00
C VAL A 621 -11.60 30.94 18.11
N ARG A 622 -11.53 32.13 18.69
CA ARG A 622 -11.50 33.39 17.94
C ARG A 622 -10.07 33.93 17.90
N THR A 623 -9.58 34.23 16.70
CA THR A 623 -8.28 34.89 16.51
C THR A 623 -8.43 36.15 15.67
N SER A 624 -7.32 36.84 15.38
CA SER A 624 -7.31 37.94 14.42
C SER A 624 -7.62 37.50 12.98
N GLU A 625 -7.50 36.20 12.68
CA GLU A 625 -7.80 35.65 11.35
C GLU A 625 -9.27 35.28 11.16
N GLY A 626 -10.06 35.22 12.24
CA GLY A 626 -11.48 34.90 12.20
C GLY A 626 -11.92 33.94 13.30
N TYR A 627 -12.95 33.15 12.99
CA TYR A 627 -13.59 32.17 13.86
C TYR A 627 -13.20 30.77 13.41
N HIS A 628 -12.54 30.05 14.30
CA HIS A 628 -12.03 28.70 14.06
C HIS A 628 -12.88 27.69 14.82
N VAL A 629 -13.20 26.58 14.18
CA VAL A 629 -13.77 25.39 14.82
C VAL A 629 -12.90 24.19 14.47
N PHE A 630 -12.31 23.56 15.48
CA PHE A 630 -11.49 22.37 15.35
C PHE A 630 -12.24 21.14 15.84
N PHE A 631 -12.18 20.06 15.06
CA PHE A 631 -12.82 18.78 15.36
C PHE A 631 -11.76 17.69 15.49
N TYR A 632 -11.82 16.87 16.55
CA TYR A 632 -10.79 15.86 16.84
C TYR A 632 -11.32 14.41 16.88
N PRO A 633 -11.66 13.82 15.71
CA PRO A 633 -12.09 12.43 15.66
C PRO A 633 -10.93 11.42 15.82
N PHE A 634 -9.70 11.79 15.44
CA PHE A 634 -8.49 10.94 15.39
C PHE A 634 -8.59 9.78 14.39
N GLU A 635 -9.24 9.98 13.25
CA GLU A 635 -9.55 8.94 12.25
C GLU A 635 -8.70 9.04 10.98
N GLY A 636 -7.62 9.81 11.02
CA GLY A 636 -6.68 9.93 9.91
C GLY A 636 -7.13 10.91 8.82
N ARG A 637 -6.15 11.42 8.08
CA ARG A 637 -6.30 12.54 7.15
C ARG A 637 -7.37 12.34 6.07
N MET A 638 -7.48 11.15 5.48
CA MET A 638 -8.42 10.91 4.38
C MET A 638 -9.88 11.02 4.86
N VAL A 639 -10.21 10.45 6.02
CA VAL A 639 -11.55 10.59 6.61
C VAL A 639 -11.83 12.05 6.97
N HIS A 640 -10.84 12.75 7.53
CA HIS A 640 -10.99 14.15 7.93
C HIS A 640 -11.21 15.09 6.74
N GLU A 641 -10.58 14.82 5.59
CA GLU A 641 -10.80 15.58 4.36
C GLU A 641 -12.27 15.53 3.93
N VAL A 642 -12.88 14.34 3.97
CA VAL A 642 -14.30 14.16 3.62
C VAL A 642 -15.21 14.73 4.69
N MET A 643 -14.93 14.49 5.98
CA MET A 643 -15.72 15.03 7.08
C MET A 643 -15.74 16.56 7.06
N ALA A 644 -14.59 17.20 6.84
CA ALA A 644 -14.51 18.65 6.81
C ALA A 644 -15.32 19.24 5.67
N ALA A 645 -15.25 18.66 4.47
CA ALA A 645 -16.05 19.09 3.32
C ALA A 645 -17.56 18.91 3.58
N LEU A 646 -17.95 17.72 4.05
CA LEU A 646 -19.34 17.38 4.39
C LEU A 646 -19.93 18.35 5.42
N ILE A 647 -19.21 18.58 6.51
CA ILE A 647 -19.65 19.45 7.60
C ILE A 647 -19.69 20.90 7.15
N ALA A 648 -18.71 21.36 6.36
CA ALA A 648 -18.72 22.70 5.80
C ALA A 648 -19.94 22.93 4.88
N TYR A 649 -20.25 21.94 4.03
CA TYR A 649 -21.44 21.99 3.18
C TYR A 649 -22.72 22.06 4.03
N ARG A 650 -22.89 21.20 5.03
CA ARG A 650 -24.06 21.21 5.91
C ARG A 650 -24.23 22.52 6.67
N ILE A 651 -23.14 23.09 7.20
CA ILE A 651 -23.17 24.41 7.85
C ILE A 651 -23.57 25.51 6.86
N SER A 652 -23.10 25.45 5.60
CA SER A 652 -23.47 26.44 4.58
C SER A 652 -24.95 26.40 4.19
N GLN A 653 -25.65 25.30 4.45
CA GLN A 653 -27.11 25.20 4.25
C GLN A 653 -27.90 25.93 5.34
N ILE A 654 -27.31 26.15 6.51
CA ILE A 654 -27.94 26.86 7.64
C ILE A 654 -27.85 28.37 7.45
N THR A 655 -26.68 28.86 7.02
CA THR A 655 -26.44 30.29 6.81
C THR A 655 -25.38 30.47 5.73
N PRO A 656 -25.53 31.46 4.82
CA PRO A 656 -24.48 31.82 3.87
C PRO A 656 -23.17 32.15 4.60
N ILE A 657 -22.15 31.32 4.39
CA ILE A 657 -20.84 31.44 5.04
C ILE A 657 -19.75 30.88 4.13
N THR A 658 -18.56 31.50 4.16
CA THR A 658 -17.39 30.98 3.46
C THR A 658 -16.47 30.28 4.45
N LEU A 659 -16.18 29.01 4.19
CA LEU A 659 -15.38 28.17 5.09
C LEU A 659 -14.06 27.77 4.41
N SER A 660 -12.95 28.02 5.10
CA SER A 660 -11.64 27.46 4.77
C SER A 660 -11.42 26.19 5.58
N ILE A 661 -10.84 25.18 4.95
CA ILE A 661 -10.62 23.86 5.55
C ILE A 661 -9.12 23.57 5.67
N ALA A 662 -8.72 23.00 6.81
CA ALA A 662 -7.43 22.36 6.98
C ALA A 662 -7.56 21.04 7.75
N MET A 663 -6.68 20.07 7.52
CA MET A 663 -6.75 18.76 8.18
C MET A 663 -5.39 18.08 8.27
N ASN A 664 -5.26 17.24 9.30
CA ASN A 664 -4.16 16.31 9.50
C ASN A 664 -4.70 14.95 9.95
N ASP A 665 -3.85 14.09 10.52
CA ASP A 665 -4.24 12.75 10.98
C ASP A 665 -5.05 12.72 12.29
N TYR A 666 -5.09 13.81 13.04
CA TYR A 666 -5.75 13.90 14.35
C TYR A 666 -7.09 14.64 14.29
N GLY A 667 -7.20 15.63 13.41
CA GLY A 667 -8.43 16.39 13.25
C GLY A 667 -8.45 17.31 12.03
N PHE A 668 -9.48 18.16 11.99
CA PHE A 668 -9.67 19.18 10.95
C PHE A 668 -10.19 20.50 11.53
N GLU A 669 -9.98 21.57 10.79
CA GLU A 669 -10.34 22.96 11.08
C GLU A 669 -11.33 23.47 10.04
N LEU A 670 -12.37 24.16 10.51
CA LEU A 670 -13.20 25.06 9.72
C LEU A 670 -12.93 26.49 10.18
N LEU A 671 -12.57 27.38 9.24
CA LEU A 671 -12.30 28.79 9.49
C LEU A 671 -13.24 29.67 8.68
N ALA A 672 -13.89 30.62 9.33
CA ALA A 672 -14.70 31.67 8.71
C ALA A 672 -14.32 33.07 9.22
N ASP A 673 -14.66 34.09 8.46
CA ASP A 673 -14.58 35.50 8.85
C ASP A 673 -15.68 35.92 9.85
N GLN A 674 -16.81 35.22 9.82
CA GLN A 674 -17.93 35.36 10.75
C GLN A 674 -18.06 34.16 11.69
N GLU A 675 -18.85 34.31 12.76
CA GLU A 675 -19.09 33.22 13.72
C GLU A 675 -19.81 32.05 13.05
N ILE A 676 -19.26 30.84 13.26
CA ILE A 676 -19.82 29.61 12.73
C ILE A 676 -20.99 29.19 13.64
N PRO A 677 -22.21 28.97 13.10
CA PRO A 677 -23.40 28.65 13.90
C PRO A 677 -23.39 27.18 14.38
N LEU A 678 -22.35 26.81 15.12
CA LEU A 678 -22.05 25.42 15.48
C LEU A 678 -23.11 24.81 16.39
N GLU A 679 -23.57 25.54 17.42
CA GLU A 679 -24.58 25.03 18.35
C GLU A 679 -25.88 24.68 17.61
N HIS A 680 -26.34 25.57 16.72
CA HIS A 680 -27.50 25.30 15.87
C HIS A 680 -27.27 24.16 14.87
N ALA A 681 -26.07 24.08 14.29
CA ALA A 681 -25.72 22.97 13.40
C ALA A 681 -25.76 21.61 14.12
N LEU A 682 -25.31 21.55 15.38
CA LEU A 682 -25.37 20.35 16.21
C LEU A 682 -26.82 19.95 16.56
N GLU A 683 -27.71 20.92 16.78
CA GLU A 683 -29.15 20.66 16.97
C GLU A 683 -29.81 20.04 15.72
N MET A 684 -29.31 20.35 14.53
CA MET A 684 -29.78 19.79 13.25
C MET A 684 -29.14 18.44 12.88
N ASP A 685 -28.54 17.73 13.85
CA ASP A 685 -27.83 16.46 13.66
C ASP A 685 -26.74 16.54 12.57
N LEU A 686 -25.78 17.45 12.76
CA LEU A 686 -24.65 17.69 11.85
C LEU A 686 -23.93 16.43 11.36
N PHE A 687 -23.93 15.36 12.16
CA PHE A 687 -23.25 14.10 11.90
C PHE A 687 -24.18 12.98 11.39
N THR A 688 -25.41 13.32 10.97
CA THR A 688 -26.38 12.36 10.44
C THR A 688 -25.84 11.61 9.23
N GLN A 689 -26.23 10.34 9.10
CA GLN A 689 -25.96 9.53 7.91
C GLN A 689 -27.08 9.67 6.85
N GLU A 690 -28.16 10.37 7.17
CA GLU A 690 -29.21 10.68 6.20
C GLU A 690 -28.63 11.50 5.04
N ASN A 691 -28.96 11.09 3.81
CA ASN A 691 -28.46 11.71 2.57
C ASN A 691 -26.93 11.83 2.45
N LEU A 692 -26.15 11.01 3.18
CA LEU A 692 -24.69 11.13 3.26
C LEU A 692 -24.00 11.17 1.90
N ILE A 693 -24.35 10.26 0.99
CA ILE A 693 -23.76 10.20 -0.36
C ILE A 693 -24.03 11.49 -1.13
N PHE A 694 -25.28 11.96 -1.09
CA PHE A 694 -25.69 13.18 -1.77
C PHE A 694 -24.93 14.40 -1.23
N ASP A 695 -24.85 14.56 0.09
CA ASP A 695 -24.13 15.68 0.71
C ASP A 695 -22.63 15.66 0.37
N ILE A 696 -22.01 14.47 0.35
CA ILE A 696 -20.62 14.30 -0.07
C ILE A 696 -20.44 14.75 -1.51
N GLU A 697 -21.34 14.35 -2.42
CA GLU A 697 -21.30 14.74 -3.84
C GLU A 697 -21.46 16.26 -4.03
N GLN A 698 -22.26 16.93 -3.20
CA GLN A 698 -22.39 18.40 -3.24
C GLN A 698 -21.19 19.12 -2.62
N SER A 699 -20.58 18.53 -1.59
CA SER A 699 -19.47 19.16 -0.86
C SER A 699 -18.12 19.08 -1.57
N MET A 700 -17.93 18.12 -2.49
CA MET A 700 -16.67 17.85 -3.17
C MET A 700 -16.84 17.85 -4.68
N ASN A 701 -15.80 18.25 -5.43
CA ASN A 701 -15.81 18.12 -6.89
C ASN A 701 -15.55 16.66 -7.30
N ASN A 702 -16.57 15.81 -7.11
CA ASN A 702 -16.53 14.38 -7.39
C ASN A 702 -16.21 14.12 -8.86
N SER A 703 -16.74 14.94 -9.79
CA SER A 703 -16.47 14.82 -11.22
C SER A 703 -14.99 14.99 -11.57
N GLU A 704 -14.28 15.94 -10.97
CA GLU A 704 -12.82 16.09 -11.17
C GLU A 704 -12.02 14.93 -10.56
N MET A 705 -12.43 14.41 -9.40
CA MET A 705 -11.80 13.26 -8.77
C MET A 705 -11.99 11.99 -9.60
N ALA A 706 -13.21 11.75 -10.08
CA ALA A 706 -13.57 10.63 -10.95
C ALA A 706 -12.83 10.74 -12.29
N LYS A 707 -12.77 11.91 -12.90
CA LYS A 707 -12.00 12.16 -14.14
C LYS A 707 -10.52 11.83 -13.99
N ARG A 708 -9.92 12.14 -12.84
CA ARG A 708 -8.53 11.74 -12.52
C ARG A 708 -8.42 10.24 -12.34
N LYS A 709 -9.33 9.64 -11.59
CA LYS A 709 -9.33 8.20 -11.33
C LYS A 709 -9.54 7.39 -12.61
N PHE A 710 -10.33 7.91 -13.53
CA PHE A 710 -10.61 7.33 -14.83
C PHE A 710 -9.35 7.17 -15.68
N ARG A 711 -8.31 8.01 -15.52
CA ARG A 711 -7.03 7.81 -16.21
C ARG A 711 -6.42 6.45 -15.90
N ASP A 712 -6.46 6.04 -14.63
CA ASP A 712 -5.91 4.75 -14.20
C ASP A 712 -6.74 3.60 -14.81
N ILE A 713 -8.07 3.72 -14.72
CA ILE A 713 -9.05 2.76 -15.29
C ILE A 713 -8.87 2.63 -16.80
N ALA A 714 -8.79 3.74 -17.54
CA ALA A 714 -8.60 3.77 -18.98
C ALA A 714 -7.25 3.16 -19.39
N SER A 715 -6.21 3.35 -18.57
CA SER A 715 -4.93 2.70 -18.81
C SER A 715 -5.00 1.18 -18.60
N ILE A 716 -5.66 0.72 -17.53
CA ILE A 716 -5.80 -0.70 -17.20
C ILE A 716 -6.70 -1.40 -18.22
N ALA A 717 -7.83 -0.80 -18.60
CA ALA A 717 -8.73 -1.27 -19.67
C ALA A 717 -8.09 -1.23 -21.07
N GLY A 718 -6.88 -0.65 -21.20
CA GLY A 718 -6.13 -0.56 -22.44
C GLY A 718 -6.74 0.40 -23.45
N LEU A 719 -7.53 1.39 -23.03
CA LEU A 719 -7.99 2.49 -23.88
C LEU A 719 -6.84 3.42 -24.27
N ILE A 720 -5.81 3.47 -23.43
CA ILE A 720 -4.66 4.36 -23.61
C ILE A 720 -3.38 3.53 -23.67
N PHE A 721 -2.63 3.69 -24.76
CA PHE A 721 -1.33 3.03 -24.92
C PHE A 721 -0.19 3.89 -24.33
N GLN A 722 0.47 3.38 -23.29
CA GLN A 722 1.51 4.11 -22.54
C GLN A 722 2.87 4.26 -23.28
N GLY A 723 3.08 3.52 -24.38
CA GLY A 723 4.33 3.54 -25.16
C GLY A 723 5.13 2.25 -25.08
N TYR A 724 6.27 2.22 -25.77
CA TYR A 724 7.17 1.05 -25.81
C TYR A 724 8.23 1.14 -24.70
N PRO A 725 8.80 0.01 -24.24
CA PRO A 725 9.94 0.02 -23.33
C PRO A 725 11.08 0.89 -23.87
N GLY A 726 11.60 1.82 -23.05
CA GLY A 726 12.63 2.80 -23.46
C GLY A 726 12.13 4.00 -24.27
N GLN A 727 10.90 3.96 -24.79
CA GLN A 727 10.25 5.06 -25.54
C GLN A 727 8.82 5.27 -25.01
N LYS A 728 8.71 5.79 -23.78
CA LYS A 728 7.40 6.17 -23.20
C LYS A 728 6.80 7.34 -23.99
N LYS A 729 5.51 7.27 -24.32
CA LYS A 729 4.79 8.43 -24.87
C LYS A 729 4.83 9.57 -23.83
N ARG A 730 4.86 10.83 -24.28
CA ARG A 730 4.84 11.99 -23.37
C ARG A 730 3.52 11.96 -22.58
N SER A 731 3.59 12.02 -21.26
CA SER A 731 2.42 11.87 -20.36
C SER A 731 1.28 12.84 -20.66
N ARG A 732 1.60 14.08 -21.04
CA ARG A 732 0.62 15.09 -21.48
C ARG A 732 -0.34 14.59 -22.57
N HIS A 733 0.13 13.76 -23.51
CA HIS A 733 -0.77 13.18 -24.53
C HIS A 733 -1.66 12.08 -23.95
N LEU A 734 -1.19 11.34 -22.93
CA LEU A 734 -1.99 10.31 -22.26
C LEU A 734 -3.09 10.94 -21.40
N GLN A 735 -2.80 12.03 -20.67
CA GLN A 735 -3.79 12.78 -19.90
C GLN A 735 -4.86 13.44 -20.79
N ALA A 736 -4.45 14.11 -21.87
CA ALA A 736 -5.40 14.71 -22.80
C ALA A 736 -6.32 13.66 -23.42
N SER A 737 -5.80 12.47 -23.75
CA SER A 737 -6.61 11.36 -24.25
C SER A 737 -7.53 10.75 -23.19
N SER A 738 -7.11 10.61 -21.92
CA SER A 738 -8.00 10.08 -20.88
C SER A 738 -9.14 11.01 -20.53
N GLN A 739 -8.87 12.32 -20.48
CA GLN A 739 -9.89 13.33 -20.18
C GLN A 739 -10.92 13.42 -21.29
N LEU A 740 -10.47 13.40 -22.54
CA LEU A 740 -11.37 13.40 -23.70
C LEU A 740 -12.25 12.14 -23.74
N LEU A 741 -11.67 10.96 -23.46
CA LEU A 741 -12.46 9.73 -23.36
C LEU A 741 -13.49 9.79 -22.23
N PHE A 742 -13.12 10.33 -21.06
CA PHE A 742 -14.06 10.52 -19.96
C PHE A 742 -15.22 11.45 -20.35
N GLU A 743 -14.91 12.59 -20.98
CA GLU A 743 -15.93 13.55 -21.44
C GLU A 743 -16.86 12.93 -22.48
N VAL A 744 -16.32 12.20 -23.46
CA VAL A 744 -17.11 11.49 -24.47
C VAL A 744 -18.05 10.48 -23.83
N PHE A 745 -17.57 9.67 -22.88
CA PHE A 745 -18.44 8.72 -22.19
C PHE A 745 -19.46 9.44 -21.31
N PHE A 746 -19.05 10.46 -20.57
CA PHE A 746 -19.97 11.19 -19.70
C PHE A 746 -21.11 11.88 -20.47
N GLU A 747 -20.83 12.41 -21.67
CA GLU A 747 -21.81 13.12 -22.50
C GLU A 747 -22.65 12.18 -23.39
N TYR A 748 -22.04 11.15 -23.97
CA TYR A 748 -22.67 10.31 -25.00
C TYR A 748 -22.94 8.85 -24.57
N ASP A 749 -22.47 8.42 -23.39
CA ASP A 749 -22.68 7.08 -22.81
C ASP A 749 -22.69 7.14 -21.27
N PRO A 750 -23.70 7.79 -20.67
CA PRO A 750 -23.76 7.99 -19.21
C PRO A 750 -23.82 6.68 -18.41
N GLU A 751 -24.23 5.58 -19.05
CA GLU A 751 -24.27 4.24 -18.48
C GLU A 751 -22.92 3.49 -18.62
N ASN A 752 -21.86 4.16 -19.07
CA ASN A 752 -20.54 3.54 -19.24
C ASN A 752 -20.01 2.99 -17.92
N LEU A 753 -19.82 1.68 -17.86
CA LEU A 753 -19.44 1.02 -16.62
C LEU A 753 -18.02 1.36 -16.13
N LEU A 754 -17.12 1.83 -17.02
CA LEU A 754 -15.79 2.30 -16.60
C LEU A 754 -15.84 3.70 -15.98
N VAL A 755 -16.78 4.56 -16.40
CA VAL A 755 -17.03 5.84 -15.76
C VAL A 755 -17.66 5.62 -14.39
N GLN A 756 -18.67 4.75 -14.30
CA GLN A 756 -19.28 4.36 -13.01
C GLN A 756 -18.23 3.77 -12.06
N GLN A 757 -17.36 2.89 -12.54
CA GLN A 757 -16.24 2.37 -11.75
C GLN A 757 -15.31 3.48 -11.24
N ALA A 758 -15.10 4.55 -12.00
CA ALA A 758 -14.27 5.68 -11.56
C ALA A 758 -14.89 6.41 -10.36
N TYR A 759 -16.19 6.65 -10.39
CA TYR A 759 -16.93 7.23 -9.26
C TYR A 759 -16.92 6.28 -8.05
N ASP A 760 -17.22 5.00 -8.26
CA ASP A 760 -17.22 3.98 -7.19
C ASP A 760 -15.85 3.87 -6.51
N GLU A 761 -14.75 3.88 -7.27
CA GLU A 761 -13.41 3.81 -6.71
C GLU A 761 -13.02 5.10 -5.97
N VAL A 762 -13.47 6.27 -6.41
CA VAL A 762 -13.29 7.51 -5.65
C VAL A 762 -13.99 7.41 -4.30
N ILE A 763 -15.28 7.04 -4.31
CA ILE A 763 -16.09 6.92 -3.08
C ILE A 763 -15.49 5.87 -2.12
N ARG A 764 -15.12 4.70 -2.64
CA ARG A 764 -14.62 3.61 -1.78
C ARG A 764 -13.19 3.85 -1.28
N ILE A 765 -12.29 4.28 -2.17
CA ILE A 765 -10.84 4.31 -1.88
C ILE A 765 -10.41 5.69 -1.40
N GLN A 766 -10.79 6.76 -2.12
CA GLN A 766 -10.33 8.11 -1.77
C GLN A 766 -11.15 8.69 -0.63
N LEU A 767 -12.46 8.42 -0.59
CA LEU A 767 -13.33 8.94 0.47
C LEU A 767 -13.44 8.00 1.69
N GLU A 768 -12.81 6.82 1.64
CA GLU A 768 -12.90 5.77 2.68
C GLU A 768 -14.34 5.57 3.19
N HIS A 769 -15.34 5.57 2.31
CA HIS A 769 -16.77 5.67 2.67
C HIS A 769 -17.21 4.76 3.82
N ASN A 770 -16.83 3.48 3.80
CA ASN A 770 -17.21 2.54 4.86
C ASN A 770 -16.68 2.98 6.23
N ARG A 771 -15.45 3.49 6.28
CA ARG A 771 -14.86 4.02 7.51
C ARG A 771 -15.53 5.32 7.93
N LEU A 772 -15.90 6.19 6.99
CA LEU A 772 -16.63 7.42 7.31
C LEU A 772 -17.98 7.09 7.99
N VAL A 773 -18.72 6.11 7.48
CA VAL A 773 -19.97 5.63 8.09
C VAL A 773 -19.72 5.14 9.52
N ASP A 774 -18.72 4.27 9.73
CA ASP A 774 -18.36 3.76 11.06
C ASP A 774 -18.00 4.91 12.03
N VAL A 775 -17.32 5.95 11.54
CA VAL A 775 -16.91 7.12 12.32
C VAL A 775 -18.11 7.99 12.71
N LEU A 776 -19.05 8.24 11.79
CA LEU A 776 -20.27 8.99 12.08
C LEU A 776 -21.15 8.23 13.09
N ASP A 777 -21.30 6.92 12.94
CA ASP A 777 -22.00 6.06 13.92
C ASP A 777 -21.34 6.08 15.29
N LYS A 778 -20.02 6.11 15.33
CA LYS A 778 -19.25 6.22 16.56
C LYS A 778 -19.48 7.59 17.21
N ILE A 779 -19.38 8.69 16.48
CA ILE A 779 -19.60 10.05 17.00
C ILE A 779 -21.00 10.19 17.59
N LYS A 780 -22.03 9.61 16.94
CA LYS A 780 -23.42 9.61 17.46
C LYS A 780 -23.56 8.95 18.84
N LYS A 781 -22.69 8.00 19.16
CA LYS A 781 -22.66 7.30 20.46
C LYS A 781 -21.76 7.99 21.49
N GLN A 782 -21.01 9.01 21.08
CA GLN A 782 -20.06 9.73 21.94
C GLN A 782 -20.71 10.92 22.62
N LYS A 783 -20.20 11.26 23.80
CA LYS A 783 -20.52 12.52 24.46
C LYS A 783 -19.80 13.66 23.73
N LEU A 784 -20.55 14.61 23.19
CA LEU A 784 -20.01 15.82 22.57
C LEU A 784 -19.43 16.75 23.65
N LEU A 785 -18.19 17.18 23.45
CA LEU A 785 -17.50 18.16 24.30
C LEU A 785 -17.20 19.41 23.47
N LEU A 786 -18.01 20.45 23.63
CA LEU A 786 -17.76 21.76 23.02
C LEU A 786 -16.96 22.64 23.99
N GLN A 787 -15.73 22.98 23.63
CA GLN A 787 -14.84 23.84 24.42
C GLN A 787 -14.57 25.16 23.67
N LYS A 788 -14.40 26.26 24.41
CA LYS A 788 -14.10 27.59 23.85
C LYS A 788 -12.76 28.11 24.40
N PRO A 789 -11.60 27.50 24.03
CA PRO A 789 -10.30 27.89 24.58
C PRO A 789 -9.91 29.32 24.17
N PRO A 790 -9.11 30.03 24.99
CA PRO A 790 -8.75 31.43 24.74
C PRO A 790 -7.80 31.60 23.54
N LYS A 791 -7.04 30.56 23.19
CA LYS A 791 -6.05 30.51 22.12
C LYS A 791 -6.06 29.13 21.45
N PRO A 792 -5.50 29.00 20.22
CA PRO A 792 -5.29 27.70 19.61
C PRO A 792 -4.50 26.77 20.55
N THR A 793 -5.09 25.62 20.86
CA THR A 793 -4.56 24.64 21.80
C THR A 793 -3.39 23.85 21.21
N PRO A 794 -2.64 23.08 22.03
CA PRO A 794 -1.66 22.12 21.52
C PRO A 794 -2.17 21.17 20.44
N PHE A 795 -3.44 20.76 20.50
CA PHE A 795 -4.06 19.93 19.46
C PHE A 795 -4.45 20.73 18.21
N ALA A 796 -4.91 21.97 18.36
CA ALA A 796 -5.28 22.84 17.25
C ALA A 796 -4.06 23.27 16.42
N PHE A 797 -2.93 23.51 17.09
CA PHE A 797 -1.73 24.08 16.47
C PHE A 797 -1.19 23.31 15.26
N PRO A 798 -1.02 21.97 15.29
CA PRO A 798 -0.59 21.23 14.10
C PRO A 798 -1.56 21.36 12.91
N ILE A 799 -2.88 21.46 13.16
CA ILE A 799 -3.89 21.66 12.10
C ILE A 799 -3.76 23.07 11.51
N LEU A 800 -3.59 24.07 12.37
CA LEU A 800 -3.36 25.46 11.98
C LEU A 800 -2.09 25.59 11.12
N VAL A 801 -1.03 24.87 11.45
CA VAL A 801 0.20 24.87 10.63
C VAL A 801 -0.03 24.26 9.25
N ASP A 802 -0.82 23.19 9.14
CA ASP A 802 -1.20 22.63 7.84
C ASP A 802 -1.95 23.66 6.97
N ARG A 803 -2.78 24.52 7.57
CA ARG A 803 -3.40 25.67 6.88
C ARG A 803 -2.38 26.70 6.41
N LEU A 804 -1.43 27.07 7.27
CA LEU A 804 -0.38 28.05 6.93
C LEU A 804 0.50 27.59 5.76
N ARG A 805 0.68 26.27 5.59
CA ARG A 805 1.37 25.68 4.43
C ARG A 805 0.66 25.92 3.11
N ASP A 806 -0.66 26.05 3.13
CA ASP A 806 -1.48 26.29 1.93
C ASP A 806 -1.62 27.80 1.62
N GLN A 807 -1.17 28.67 2.53
CA GLN A 807 -1.15 30.12 2.33
C GLN A 807 0.14 30.63 1.68
N ILE A 808 -0.01 31.56 0.75
CA ILE A 808 1.08 32.24 0.08
C ILE A 808 1.51 33.45 0.94
N SER A 809 2.75 33.45 1.47
CA SER A 809 3.29 34.54 2.31
C SER A 809 4.73 34.92 1.96
N SER A 810 5.10 36.18 2.17
CA SER A 810 6.46 36.72 1.96
C SER A 810 7.45 36.34 3.06
N GLU A 811 6.99 35.80 4.18
CA GLU A 811 7.82 35.23 5.24
C GLU A 811 7.98 33.72 5.05
N SER A 812 9.12 33.13 5.47
CA SER A 812 9.25 31.68 5.44
C SER A 812 8.25 31.05 6.41
N LEU A 813 7.72 29.89 6.04
CA LEU A 813 6.77 29.12 6.86
C LEU A 813 7.34 28.91 8.28
N ASP A 814 8.60 28.48 8.38
CA ASP A 814 9.26 28.23 9.67
C ASP A 814 9.28 29.47 10.57
N THR A 815 9.55 30.66 10.00
CA THR A 815 9.56 31.92 10.76
C THR A 815 8.16 32.25 11.27
N ARG A 816 7.13 32.05 10.46
CA ARG A 816 5.73 32.29 10.85
C ARG A 816 5.32 31.36 11.99
N ILE A 817 5.63 30.08 11.86
CA ILE A 817 5.34 29.06 12.89
C ILE A 817 6.04 29.43 14.20
N GLN A 818 7.34 29.77 14.15
CA GLN A 818 8.10 30.16 15.34
C GLN A 818 7.51 31.38 16.05
N LYS A 819 7.07 32.41 15.30
CA LYS A 819 6.41 33.59 15.88
C LYS A 819 5.12 33.22 16.62
N ILE A 820 4.25 32.41 15.98
CA ILE A 820 2.99 31.98 16.61
C ILE A 820 3.29 31.11 17.83
N GLN A 821 4.25 30.18 17.73
CA GLN A 821 4.66 29.34 18.84
C GLN A 821 5.18 30.17 20.02
N GLN A 822 6.06 31.15 19.79
CA GLN A 822 6.55 32.04 20.85
C GLN A 822 5.43 32.82 21.53
N GLN A 823 4.45 33.32 20.76
CA GLN A 823 3.28 34.01 21.31
C GLN A 823 2.42 33.10 22.19
N LEU A 824 2.17 31.86 21.73
CA LEU A 824 1.40 30.88 22.49
C LEU A 824 2.16 30.40 23.74
N GLU A 825 3.47 30.21 23.65
CA GLU A 825 4.32 29.83 24.78
C GLU A 825 4.41 30.95 25.83
N ALA A 826 4.50 32.22 25.41
CA ALA A 826 4.46 33.36 26.31
C ALA A 826 3.12 33.41 27.07
N PHE A 827 1.99 33.31 26.35
CA PHE A 827 0.66 33.28 26.96
C PHE A 827 0.51 32.09 27.94
N ALA A 828 0.99 30.90 27.57
CA ALA A 828 0.98 29.73 28.46
C ALA A 828 1.89 29.85 29.70
N GLY A 829 2.88 30.74 29.65
CA GLY A 829 3.80 31.05 30.74
C GLY A 829 3.26 32.10 31.72
N GLU A 830 2.46 33.05 31.24
CA GLU A 830 1.80 34.10 32.04
C GLU A 830 0.66 33.56 32.92
N GLU A 831 0.08 32.39 32.58
CA GLU A 831 -0.95 31.70 33.37
C GLU A 831 -0.40 30.75 34.46
N LYS A 832 0.92 30.69 34.68
CA LYS A 832 1.54 29.95 35.79
C LYS A 832 1.65 30.81 37.03
#